data_AF-A0A2T7N719-F1
#
_entry.id   AF-A0A2T7N719-F1
#
_cell.length_a   1.000
_cell.length_b   1.000
_cell.length_c   1.000
_cell.angle_alpha   90.00
_cell.angle_beta   90.00
_cell.angle_gamma   90.00
#
_symmetry.space_group_name_H-M   'P 1'
#
loop_
_entity.id
_entity.type
_entity.pdbx_description
1 polymer ?
#
loop_
_entity_poly.entity_id
_entity_poly.type
_entity_poly.pdbx_seq_one_letter_code
_entity_poly.pdbx_strand_id
1 'polypeptide(L)'
;MKKLLVFFLIILFSAFLLGQVLPEEAIPVIESKGIMSSVDESPLTYSEFRNAVEKAFPGKGNLISGAGEVLRADFAVAMVEVLGLKSEAQSYDEICTTAIDEWDAPVEAWGALTVAYRSNHQLLDFRYGHLIEASSPITREEAAISIYMAMNPPVRGGMATTAVTADAPGFNTLFTSSGLTWTICNIIGDGITGTDKDGFYFPRMVKRMPSLENGLMVINEDGSLTITYELRKGMKWHDGEPVTAHDAKFQWEVMNSGAPVTTNYFERSVSEVNVIDDYTYSITLPEPLSNAELGSSVYAYYFGWFQLPEHVYRTSFEAAKASGNWDRFVEEATKNPIMTGPYKFKEYAEGQYVIMEAFDDYYMGRPNIDQLVMRIIPDMDVVFASTLNGEIDFGRYTLSLKQSVQLENQRADMFNVFYTPNIAYDNLNLNLRDPEDTTKPHPIFGDKRVRQAVLYGINREQISNVVYAGLAEVVDTWITDLHQMREALKAPDVKHYEYNPAKAKALLEEAGWKLNNRGIYEKDGKTLKFKLSLASGSGDYQMMAQIIQGMLKQVGMDVEIDVKPALVIWTEAFPYGNYDALLSGWGYGVSDEAANYWTTDQIPSDENYWGGMNYTGWANAENDEIINAAAKELDPERKQALYERHFALWTDELPVLPLVVAPTPHFAKKYIKSFNSGYDNGLGWIIQNWYIDR
;
A
#
# COMPACT_ATOMS: atom_id res chain seq x y z
N MET A 1 26.68 -4.37 32.81
CA MET A 1 25.72 -5.51 32.87
C MET A 1 24.82 -5.34 34.09
N LYS A 2 23.49 -5.38 33.91
CA LYS A 2 22.44 -4.93 34.85
C LYS A 2 22.32 -3.41 35.00
N LYS A 3 21.91 -2.75 33.90
CA LYS A 3 21.13 -1.48 33.84
C LYS A 3 20.82 -1.16 32.36
N LEU A 4 20.30 -2.15 31.65
CA LEU A 4 19.96 -2.06 30.22
C LEU A 4 18.65 -2.85 29.97
N LEU A 5 17.61 -2.54 30.75
CA LEU A 5 16.34 -3.28 30.66
C LEU A 5 15.09 -2.44 31.00
N VAL A 6 15.17 -1.11 30.98
CA VAL A 6 14.04 -0.24 31.40
C VAL A 6 13.70 0.84 30.36
N PHE A 7 14.27 0.79 29.14
CA PHE A 7 13.96 1.77 28.09
C PHE A 7 13.29 1.18 26.84
N PHE A 8 12.76 -0.04 26.94
CA PHE A 8 12.04 -0.72 25.85
C PHE A 8 10.53 -0.85 26.10
N LEU A 9 9.98 -0.22 27.15
CA LEU A 9 8.63 -0.53 27.63
C LEU A 9 7.55 0.54 27.38
N ILE A 10 7.77 1.50 26.47
CA ILE A 10 6.77 2.54 26.17
C ILE A 10 6.43 2.68 24.67
N ILE A 11 6.99 1.83 23.78
CA ILE A 11 6.62 1.78 22.33
C ILE A 11 6.04 0.40 21.96
N LEU A 12 5.27 -0.20 22.86
CA LEU A 12 4.60 -1.50 22.64
C LEU A 12 3.09 -1.44 22.92
N PHE A 13 2.50 -0.24 22.88
CA PHE A 13 1.05 -0.04 23.05
C PHE A 13 0.25 0.10 21.74
N SER A 14 0.82 -0.39 20.65
CA SER A 14 0.09 -0.70 19.40
C SER A 14 0.48 -2.10 18.91
N ALA A 15 0.71 -3.01 19.85
CA ALA A 15 0.80 -4.43 19.55
C ALA A 15 -0.63 -4.93 19.30
N PHE A 16 -0.80 -5.60 18.16
CA PHE A 16 -1.92 -6.46 17.82
C PHE A 16 -3.27 -5.77 17.69
N LEU A 17 -3.76 -5.67 16.45
CA LEU A 17 -5.13 -6.03 16.11
C LEU A 17 -5.25 -6.04 14.57
N LEU A 18 -4.60 -7.03 13.96
CA LEU A 18 -5.02 -7.56 12.65
C LEU A 18 -6.23 -8.51 12.82
N GLY A 19 -6.87 -8.50 14.00
CA GLY A 19 -7.90 -9.45 14.37
C GLY A 19 -9.15 -9.27 13.54
N GLN A 20 -9.61 -10.35 12.92
CA GLN A 20 -10.89 -10.41 12.23
C GLN A 20 -12.05 -10.13 13.20
N VAL A 21 -11.87 -10.45 14.48
CA VAL A 21 -12.74 -10.00 15.59
C VAL A 21 -11.91 -9.34 16.69
N LEU A 22 -12.45 -8.24 17.23
CA LEU A 22 -11.80 -7.50 18.30
C LEU A 22 -11.88 -8.30 19.63
N PRO A 23 -10.79 -8.40 20.41
CA PRO A 23 -10.77 -9.01 21.74
C PRO A 23 -11.87 -8.46 22.65
N GLU A 24 -12.13 -7.16 22.55
CA GLU A 24 -13.18 -6.42 23.25
C GLU A 24 -14.60 -6.99 23.03
N GLU A 25 -14.81 -7.68 21.90
CA GLU A 25 -16.06 -8.33 21.54
C GLU A 25 -16.11 -9.78 22.02
N ALA A 26 -15.03 -10.54 21.77
CA ALA A 26 -14.99 -11.98 22.04
C ALA A 26 -14.80 -12.30 23.53
N ILE A 27 -13.82 -11.66 24.18
CA ILE A 27 -13.37 -12.02 25.53
C ILE A 27 -14.49 -11.90 26.57
N PRO A 28 -15.28 -10.80 26.63
CA PRO A 28 -16.36 -10.69 27.63
C PRO A 28 -17.40 -11.80 27.51
N VAL A 29 -17.67 -12.30 26.30
CA VAL A 29 -18.60 -13.41 26.06
C VAL A 29 -18.02 -14.73 26.56
N ILE A 30 -16.72 -14.98 26.32
CA ILE A 30 -16.02 -16.18 26.79
C ILE A 30 -15.97 -16.24 28.32
N GLU A 31 -15.60 -15.14 28.97
CA GLU A 31 -15.48 -15.07 30.42
C GLU A 31 -16.85 -15.15 31.12
N SER A 32 -17.87 -14.44 30.62
CA SER A 32 -19.21 -14.45 31.22
C SER A 32 -19.88 -15.82 31.16
N LYS A 33 -19.57 -16.63 30.14
CA LYS A 33 -20.01 -18.04 30.03
C LYS A 33 -19.13 -19.00 30.85
N GLY A 34 -18.07 -18.50 31.49
CA GLY A 34 -17.12 -19.28 32.27
C GLY A 34 -16.32 -20.28 31.45
N ILE A 35 -16.23 -20.10 30.12
CA ILE A 35 -15.51 -21.00 29.21
C ILE A 35 -14.02 -20.98 29.56
N MET A 36 -13.47 -19.78 29.76
CA MET A 36 -12.13 -19.55 30.29
C MET A 36 -12.23 -18.56 31.47
N SER A 37 -11.40 -18.78 32.50
CA SER A 37 -11.44 -17.99 33.74
C SER A 37 -10.38 -16.88 33.83
N SER A 38 -9.41 -16.88 32.93
CA SER A 38 -8.39 -15.84 32.73
C SER A 38 -8.07 -15.82 31.24
N VAL A 39 -8.18 -14.67 30.60
CA VAL A 39 -7.80 -14.47 29.21
C VAL A 39 -6.66 -13.44 29.18
N ASP A 40 -5.52 -13.87 28.69
CA ASP A 40 -4.28 -13.10 28.62
C ASP A 40 -3.36 -13.68 27.52
N GLU A 41 -2.22 -13.03 27.30
CA GLU A 41 -1.25 -13.45 26.28
C GLU A 41 -0.39 -14.67 26.67
N SER A 42 -0.58 -15.26 27.85
CA SER A 42 0.25 -16.41 28.23
C SER A 42 -0.28 -17.72 27.62
N PRO A 43 0.60 -18.75 27.48
CA PRO A 43 0.25 -19.97 26.76
C PRO A 43 -0.96 -20.72 27.32
N LEU A 44 -1.80 -21.24 26.43
CA LEU A 44 -2.89 -22.16 26.75
C LEU A 44 -2.34 -23.57 26.99
N THR A 45 -2.79 -24.23 28.05
CA THR A 45 -2.46 -25.64 28.30
C THR A 45 -3.55 -26.58 27.77
N TYR A 46 -3.18 -27.83 27.46
CA TYR A 46 -4.15 -28.85 27.03
C TYR A 46 -5.27 -29.12 28.04
N SER A 47 -5.00 -28.97 29.34
CA SER A 47 -6.03 -29.12 30.38
C SER A 47 -7.03 -27.97 30.34
N GLU A 48 -6.56 -26.75 30.15
CA GLU A 48 -7.43 -25.58 30.01
C GLU A 48 -8.23 -25.67 28.71
N PHE A 49 -7.57 -26.02 27.60
CA PHE A 49 -8.22 -26.17 26.30
C PHE A 49 -9.34 -27.22 26.33
N ARG A 50 -9.07 -28.40 26.92
CA ARG A 50 -10.09 -29.44 27.12
C ARG A 50 -11.32 -28.93 27.87
N ASN A 51 -11.09 -28.23 28.98
CA ASN A 51 -12.16 -27.69 29.80
C ASN A 51 -12.94 -26.59 29.07
N ALA A 52 -12.26 -25.73 28.30
CA ALA A 52 -12.89 -24.70 27.49
C ALA A 52 -13.77 -25.33 26.40
N VAL A 53 -13.26 -26.33 25.67
CA VAL A 53 -14.01 -27.08 24.65
C VAL A 53 -15.20 -27.80 25.25
N GLU A 54 -15.06 -28.46 26.40
CA GLU A 54 -16.20 -29.15 27.04
C GLU A 54 -17.31 -28.17 27.46
N LYS A 55 -16.96 -26.94 27.85
CA LYS A 55 -17.95 -25.91 28.20
C LYS A 55 -18.59 -25.26 26.98
N ALA A 56 -17.81 -24.96 25.95
CA ALA A 56 -18.29 -24.33 24.71
C ALA A 56 -19.06 -25.33 23.83
N PHE A 57 -18.61 -26.60 23.81
CA PHE A 57 -19.12 -27.69 22.98
C PHE A 57 -19.26 -28.98 23.82
N PRO A 58 -20.32 -29.12 24.64
CA PRO A 58 -20.50 -30.24 25.55
C PRO A 58 -20.36 -31.62 24.88
N GLY A 59 -19.61 -32.51 25.53
CA GLY A 59 -19.31 -33.87 25.05
C GLY A 59 -18.17 -33.96 24.03
N LYS A 60 -17.49 -32.85 23.71
CA LYS A 60 -16.37 -32.82 22.77
C LYS A 60 -15.00 -32.61 23.42
N GLY A 61 -14.92 -32.41 24.74
CA GLY A 61 -13.63 -32.26 25.43
C GLY A 61 -12.75 -33.51 25.33
N ASN A 62 -13.34 -34.69 25.14
CA ASN A 62 -12.60 -35.93 24.91
C ASN A 62 -11.81 -35.96 23.58
N LEU A 63 -12.12 -35.08 22.63
CA LEU A 63 -11.33 -34.91 21.39
C LEU A 63 -10.00 -34.21 21.66
N ILE A 64 -9.86 -33.53 22.80
CA ILE A 64 -8.65 -32.79 23.16
C ILE A 64 -7.68 -33.70 23.91
N SER A 65 -6.67 -34.17 23.19
CA SER A 65 -5.62 -35.07 23.69
C SER A 65 -4.24 -34.43 23.57
N GLY A 66 -3.43 -34.52 24.63
CA GLY A 66 -2.12 -33.87 24.72
C GLY A 66 -1.77 -33.48 26.16
N ALA A 67 -0.55 -32.96 26.36
CA ALA A 67 -0.03 -32.49 27.64
C ALA A 67 0.88 -31.28 27.43
N GLY A 68 0.98 -30.40 28.44
CA GLY A 68 1.74 -29.15 28.34
C GLY A 68 0.96 -28.04 27.64
N GLU A 69 1.70 -27.16 26.95
CA GLU A 69 1.18 -26.04 26.17
C GLU A 69 0.64 -26.54 24.82
N VAL A 70 -0.40 -25.89 24.30
CA VAL A 70 -1.03 -26.24 23.02
C VAL A 70 -0.38 -25.43 21.90
N LEU A 71 0.14 -26.11 20.87
CA LEU A 71 0.67 -25.44 19.69
C LEU A 71 -0.48 -24.95 18.79
N ARG A 72 -0.25 -23.89 17.99
CA ARG A 72 -1.28 -23.39 17.05
C ARG A 72 -1.74 -24.45 16.05
N ALA A 73 -0.81 -25.23 15.51
CA ALA A 73 -1.13 -26.34 14.61
C ALA A 73 -2.07 -27.36 15.27
N ASP A 74 -1.72 -27.80 16.49
CA ASP A 74 -2.53 -28.75 17.26
C ASP A 74 -3.92 -28.19 17.59
N PHE A 75 -3.96 -26.91 17.96
CA PHE A 75 -5.20 -26.21 18.25
C PHE A 75 -6.12 -26.17 17.02
N ALA A 76 -5.60 -25.81 15.85
CA ALA A 76 -6.36 -25.77 14.59
C ALA A 76 -6.93 -27.16 14.24
N VAL A 77 -6.10 -28.21 14.30
CA VAL A 77 -6.52 -29.60 14.06
C VAL A 77 -7.65 -30.01 15.01
N ALA A 78 -7.47 -29.73 16.30
CA ALA A 78 -8.46 -30.07 17.31
C ALA A 78 -9.78 -29.32 17.12
N MET A 79 -9.74 -28.01 16.83
CA MET A 79 -10.94 -27.21 16.61
C MET A 79 -11.70 -27.64 15.34
N VAL A 80 -11.00 -27.97 14.26
CA VAL A 80 -11.60 -28.53 13.05
C VAL A 80 -12.32 -29.85 13.35
N GLU A 81 -11.74 -30.71 14.19
CA GLU A 81 -12.39 -31.95 14.62
C GLU A 81 -13.59 -31.68 15.53
N VAL A 82 -13.45 -30.76 16.49
CA VAL A 82 -14.55 -30.29 17.36
C VAL A 82 -15.72 -29.76 16.52
N LEU A 83 -15.46 -29.06 15.42
CA LEU A 83 -16.50 -28.51 14.55
C LEU A 83 -17.05 -29.53 13.52
N GLY A 84 -16.46 -30.73 13.43
CA GLY A 84 -16.85 -31.74 12.46
C GLY A 84 -16.41 -31.43 11.02
N LEU A 85 -15.40 -30.58 10.86
CA LEU A 85 -14.90 -30.08 9.58
C LEU A 85 -13.75 -30.94 9.00
N LYS A 86 -13.53 -32.13 9.54
CA LYS A 86 -12.43 -33.02 9.14
C LYS A 86 -12.45 -33.36 7.66
N SER A 87 -13.62 -33.59 7.08
CA SER A 87 -13.75 -33.89 5.65
C SER A 87 -13.42 -32.70 4.75
N GLU A 88 -13.72 -31.47 5.20
CA GLU A 88 -13.32 -30.25 4.51
C GLU A 88 -11.81 -30.05 4.62
N ALA A 89 -11.22 -30.18 5.81
CA ALA A 89 -9.76 -30.09 5.97
C ALA A 89 -9.01 -31.11 5.10
N GLN A 90 -9.56 -32.33 4.95
CA GLN A 90 -8.98 -33.38 4.11
C GLN A 90 -9.03 -33.10 2.60
N SER A 91 -9.79 -32.11 2.14
CA SER A 91 -9.79 -31.74 0.71
C SER A 91 -8.62 -30.83 0.31
N TYR A 92 -7.81 -30.38 1.26
CA TYR A 92 -6.66 -29.52 1.01
C TYR A 92 -5.35 -30.29 1.21
N ASP A 93 -4.47 -30.20 0.22
CA ASP A 93 -3.12 -30.74 0.22
C ASP A 93 -2.04 -29.65 0.35
N GLU A 94 -2.45 -28.39 0.54
CA GLU A 94 -1.61 -27.23 0.83
C GLU A 94 -2.31 -26.26 1.78
N ILE A 95 -1.52 -25.39 2.43
CA ILE A 95 -2.05 -24.27 3.19
C ILE A 95 -2.49 -23.20 2.19
N CYS A 96 -3.76 -22.77 2.23
CA CYS A 96 -4.27 -21.72 1.34
C CYS A 96 -4.48 -20.43 2.14
N THR A 97 -3.39 -19.69 2.36
CA THR A 97 -3.42 -18.44 3.15
C THR A 97 -2.50 -17.38 2.55
N THR A 98 -2.32 -16.26 3.26
CA THR A 98 -1.34 -15.23 2.92
C THR A 98 -0.08 -15.30 3.79
N ALA A 99 0.17 -16.43 4.44
CA ALA A 99 1.24 -16.53 5.43
C ALA A 99 2.62 -16.71 4.81
N ILE A 100 3.65 -16.13 5.45
CA ILE A 100 5.04 -16.21 4.96
C ILE A 100 5.79 -17.44 5.50
N ASP A 101 5.27 -18.12 6.51
CA ASP A 101 5.89 -19.24 7.24
C ASP A 101 5.09 -20.55 7.13
N GLU A 102 4.17 -20.66 6.16
CA GLU A 102 3.30 -21.83 6.05
C GLU A 102 4.08 -23.17 5.88
N TRP A 103 5.31 -23.12 5.37
CA TRP A 103 6.17 -24.29 5.16
C TRP A 103 6.73 -24.90 6.44
N ASP A 104 6.77 -24.14 7.53
CA ASP A 104 7.22 -24.63 8.84
C ASP A 104 6.12 -25.41 9.58
N ALA A 105 4.89 -25.41 9.04
CA ALA A 105 3.78 -26.14 9.61
C ALA A 105 3.86 -27.65 9.29
N PRO A 106 3.51 -28.52 10.26
CA PRO A 106 3.45 -29.96 10.02
C PRO A 106 2.36 -30.30 8.98
N VAL A 107 2.67 -31.20 8.05
CA VAL A 107 1.82 -31.55 6.90
C VAL A 107 0.42 -31.99 7.32
N GLU A 108 0.32 -32.74 8.44
CA GLU A 108 -0.96 -33.18 9.01
C GLU A 108 -1.88 -32.03 9.45
N ALA A 109 -1.33 -30.83 9.69
CA ALA A 109 -2.09 -29.66 10.09
C ALA A 109 -2.49 -28.75 8.91
N TRP A 110 -1.94 -28.96 7.70
CA TRP A 110 -2.13 -28.05 6.57
C TRP A 110 -3.60 -27.78 6.25
N GLY A 111 -4.39 -28.83 6.08
CA GLY A 111 -5.82 -28.68 5.79
C GLY A 111 -6.61 -28.03 6.93
N ALA A 112 -6.22 -28.28 8.19
CA ALA A 112 -6.87 -27.66 9.34
C ALA A 112 -6.53 -26.17 9.47
N LEU A 113 -5.28 -25.80 9.19
CA LEU A 113 -4.84 -24.41 9.12
C LEU A 113 -5.56 -23.68 7.99
N THR A 114 -5.66 -24.27 6.79
CA THR A 114 -6.48 -23.71 5.69
C THR A 114 -7.90 -23.43 6.15
N VAL A 115 -8.59 -24.41 6.75
CA VAL A 115 -9.96 -24.23 7.25
C VAL A 115 -10.03 -23.14 8.34
N ALA A 116 -9.04 -23.05 9.21
CA ALA A 116 -9.01 -22.07 10.30
C ALA A 116 -8.98 -20.62 9.79
N TYR A 117 -8.33 -20.34 8.67
CA TYR A 117 -8.24 -18.98 8.09
C TYR A 117 -9.32 -18.66 7.06
N ARG A 118 -10.16 -19.63 6.66
CA ARG A 118 -11.23 -19.39 5.69
C ARG A 118 -12.26 -18.40 6.20
N SER A 119 -12.78 -17.61 5.27
CA SER A 119 -13.75 -16.53 5.49
C SER A 119 -14.97 -16.92 6.33
N ASN A 120 -15.49 -18.14 6.20
CA ASN A 120 -16.70 -18.58 6.90
C ASN A 120 -16.40 -19.20 8.29
N HIS A 121 -15.14 -19.28 8.69
CA HIS A 121 -14.71 -19.89 9.95
C HIS A 121 -13.91 -18.94 10.82
N GLN A 122 -12.89 -18.28 10.27
CA GLN A 122 -12.13 -17.23 10.95
C GLN A 122 -11.66 -17.65 12.36
N LEU A 123 -11.20 -18.89 12.49
CA LEU A 123 -10.79 -19.47 13.77
C LEU A 123 -9.43 -18.94 14.24
N LEU A 124 -8.57 -18.50 13.32
CA LEU A 124 -7.26 -17.96 13.64
C LEU A 124 -7.01 -16.69 12.83
N ASP A 125 -6.20 -15.80 13.42
CA ASP A 125 -5.76 -14.55 12.82
C ASP A 125 -4.25 -14.57 12.57
N PHE A 126 -3.82 -13.78 11.57
CA PHE A 126 -2.41 -13.62 11.27
C PHE A 126 -1.69 -12.79 12.33
N ARG A 127 -0.44 -13.13 12.59
CA ARG A 127 0.46 -12.37 13.47
C ARG A 127 1.25 -11.34 12.69
N TYR A 128 2.06 -10.57 13.41
CA TYR A 128 2.98 -9.58 12.81
C TYR A 128 3.79 -10.23 11.66
N GLY A 129 3.83 -9.56 10.50
CA GLY A 129 4.49 -10.08 9.30
C GLY A 129 3.77 -11.26 8.62
N HIS A 130 2.46 -11.45 8.87
CA HIS A 130 1.68 -12.56 8.31
C HIS A 130 2.18 -13.95 8.71
N LEU A 131 2.64 -14.09 9.94
CA LEU A 131 3.07 -15.39 10.46
C LEU A 131 1.88 -16.17 11.03
N ILE A 132 1.85 -17.48 10.78
CA ILE A 132 0.96 -18.42 11.49
C ILE A 132 1.63 -19.01 12.73
N GLU A 133 2.97 -19.01 12.78
CA GLU A 133 3.81 -19.59 13.83
C GLU A 133 3.26 -20.94 14.34
N ALA A 134 3.09 -21.88 13.41
CA ALA A 134 2.36 -23.13 13.63
C ALA A 134 2.89 -23.94 14.84
N SER A 135 4.20 -23.88 15.08
CA SER A 135 4.91 -24.58 16.15
C SER A 135 5.03 -23.79 17.46
N SER A 136 4.49 -22.58 17.52
CA SER A 136 4.49 -21.75 18.73
C SER A 136 3.22 -22.00 19.57
N PRO A 137 3.29 -21.89 20.91
CA PRO A 137 2.12 -22.03 21.77
C PRO A 137 1.06 -20.98 21.46
N ILE A 138 -0.21 -21.39 21.34
CA ILE A 138 -1.36 -20.49 21.25
C ILE A 138 -1.59 -19.79 22.60
N THR A 139 -1.90 -18.49 22.58
CA THR A 139 -2.22 -17.75 23.80
C THR A 139 -3.64 -18.04 24.27
N ARG A 140 -3.94 -17.76 25.55
CA ARG A 140 -5.33 -17.84 26.05
C ARG A 140 -6.25 -16.86 25.31
N GLU A 141 -5.75 -15.69 24.95
CA GLU A 141 -6.48 -14.69 24.15
C GLU A 141 -6.85 -15.19 22.76
N GLU A 142 -5.89 -15.70 21.99
CA GLU A 142 -6.15 -16.25 20.65
C GLU A 142 -7.16 -17.39 20.70
N ALA A 143 -7.01 -18.29 21.68
CA ALA A 143 -7.93 -19.39 21.86
C ALA A 143 -9.34 -18.92 22.25
N ALA A 144 -9.47 -17.86 23.07
CA ALA A 144 -10.75 -17.28 23.41
C ALA A 144 -11.46 -16.69 22.19
N ILE A 145 -10.75 -15.93 21.36
CA ILE A 145 -11.26 -15.37 20.09
C ILE A 145 -11.68 -16.51 19.16
N SER A 146 -10.84 -17.53 19.00
CA SER A 146 -11.15 -18.69 18.17
C SER A 146 -12.40 -19.44 18.61
N ILE A 147 -12.53 -19.71 19.91
CA ILE A 147 -13.71 -20.38 20.47
C ILE A 147 -14.95 -19.51 20.29
N TYR A 148 -14.83 -18.19 20.44
CA TYR A 148 -15.92 -17.25 20.16
C TYR A 148 -16.37 -17.34 18.69
N MET A 149 -15.43 -17.35 17.74
CA MET A 149 -15.73 -17.50 16.31
C MET A 149 -16.33 -18.86 15.97
N ALA A 150 -15.86 -19.91 16.61
CA ALA A 150 -16.43 -21.25 16.48
C ALA A 150 -17.89 -21.34 17.00
N MET A 151 -18.24 -20.52 18.00
CA MET A 151 -19.60 -20.42 18.53
C MET A 151 -20.49 -19.44 17.75
N ASN A 152 -19.91 -18.43 17.11
CA ASN A 152 -20.59 -17.36 16.39
C ASN A 152 -19.95 -17.19 15.00
N PRO A 153 -20.04 -18.20 14.12
CA PRO A 153 -19.35 -18.16 12.84
C PRO A 153 -19.91 -17.06 11.94
N PRO A 154 -19.08 -16.47 11.06
CA PRO A 154 -19.50 -15.46 10.09
C PRO A 154 -20.72 -15.92 9.27
N VAL A 155 -21.72 -15.05 9.18
CA VAL A 155 -22.93 -15.33 8.39
C VAL A 155 -22.71 -14.88 6.96
N ARG A 156 -22.97 -15.79 6.01
CA ARG A 156 -23.01 -15.44 4.58
C ARG A 156 -24.29 -14.70 4.26
N GLY A 157 -24.17 -13.61 3.52
CA GLY A 157 -25.31 -12.90 2.97
C GLY A 157 -25.14 -11.39 2.95
N GLY A 158 -26.10 -10.74 2.32
CA GLY A 158 -26.28 -9.31 2.39
C GLY A 158 -25.43 -8.53 1.39
N MET A 159 -25.50 -7.21 1.54
CA MET A 159 -24.93 -6.25 0.61
C MET A 159 -24.25 -5.14 1.39
N ALA A 160 -23.06 -4.73 0.95
CA ALA A 160 -22.36 -3.57 1.49
C ALA A 160 -22.20 -2.51 0.40
N THR A 161 -22.50 -1.26 0.74
CA THR A 161 -22.52 -0.14 -0.19
C THR A 161 -21.41 0.86 0.12
N THR A 162 -20.68 1.29 -0.90
CA THR A 162 -19.77 2.43 -0.84
C THR A 162 -20.14 3.49 -1.89
N ALA A 163 -19.47 4.64 -1.88
CA ALA A 163 -19.64 5.70 -2.86
C ALA A 163 -18.30 6.18 -3.43
N VAL A 164 -18.35 6.55 -4.71
CA VAL A 164 -17.23 7.03 -5.52
C VAL A 164 -17.70 8.24 -6.32
N THR A 165 -16.79 9.17 -6.65
CA THR A 165 -17.19 10.47 -7.22
C THR A 165 -17.08 10.56 -8.74
N ALA A 166 -16.62 9.51 -9.41
CA ALA A 166 -16.48 9.48 -10.87
C ALA A 166 -16.54 8.06 -11.41
N ASP A 167 -16.91 7.92 -12.67
CA ASP A 167 -16.84 6.67 -13.41
C ASP A 167 -15.39 6.23 -13.67
N ALA A 168 -15.20 4.93 -13.87
CA ALA A 168 -13.91 4.39 -14.26
C ALA A 168 -13.77 4.48 -15.79
N PRO A 169 -12.62 4.93 -16.32
CA PRO A 169 -12.30 4.85 -17.75
C PRO A 169 -12.19 3.39 -18.26
N GLY A 170 -12.14 2.42 -17.36
CA GLY A 170 -12.14 0.99 -17.62
C GLY A 170 -11.80 0.22 -16.33
N PHE A 171 -11.96 -1.09 -16.35
CA PHE A 171 -11.83 -1.98 -15.20
C PHE A 171 -10.62 -2.91 -15.29
N ASN A 172 -9.54 -2.47 -15.93
CA ASN A 172 -8.28 -3.21 -15.99
C ASN A 172 -7.09 -2.26 -15.93
N THR A 173 -6.25 -2.39 -14.90
CA THR A 173 -5.14 -1.46 -14.62
C THR A 173 -4.00 -1.54 -15.64
N LEU A 174 -3.96 -2.61 -16.43
CA LEU A 174 -2.96 -2.76 -17.49
C LEU A 174 -3.10 -1.70 -18.59
N PHE A 175 -4.34 -1.29 -18.91
CA PHE A 175 -4.61 -0.36 -20.02
C PHE A 175 -5.19 0.98 -19.59
N THR A 176 -5.61 1.10 -18.33
CA THR A 176 -6.19 2.33 -17.83
C THR A 176 -5.83 2.57 -16.37
N SER A 177 -5.79 3.84 -15.94
CA SER A 177 -5.42 4.21 -14.58
C SER A 177 -6.36 5.29 -14.05
N SER A 178 -7.09 4.94 -13.00
CA SER A 178 -7.89 5.85 -12.20
C SER A 178 -8.06 5.29 -10.79
N GLY A 179 -8.39 6.12 -9.80
CA GLY A 179 -8.64 5.65 -8.43
C GLY A 179 -9.74 4.58 -8.37
N LEU A 180 -10.80 4.71 -9.17
CA LEU A 180 -11.87 3.72 -9.21
C LEU A 180 -11.44 2.41 -9.90
N THR A 181 -10.71 2.50 -11.01
CA THR A 181 -10.12 1.34 -11.68
C THR A 181 -9.29 0.53 -10.68
N TRP A 182 -8.36 1.18 -9.97
CA TRP A 182 -7.53 0.55 -8.95
C TRP A 182 -8.36 -0.08 -7.83
N THR A 183 -9.38 0.63 -7.34
CA THR A 183 -10.25 0.14 -6.27
C THR A 183 -10.98 -1.14 -6.68
N ILE A 184 -11.56 -1.16 -7.88
CA ILE A 184 -12.28 -2.33 -8.38
C ILE A 184 -11.32 -3.49 -8.62
N CYS A 185 -10.20 -3.26 -9.33
CA CYS A 185 -9.25 -4.34 -9.62
C CYS A 185 -8.65 -4.97 -8.36
N ASN A 186 -8.42 -4.22 -7.29
CA ASN A 186 -7.97 -4.79 -6.00
C ASN A 186 -9.01 -5.69 -5.32
N ILE A 187 -10.29 -5.54 -5.66
CA ILE A 187 -11.39 -6.37 -5.15
C ILE A 187 -11.61 -7.59 -6.06
N ILE A 188 -11.52 -7.39 -7.38
CA ILE A 188 -11.84 -8.43 -8.35
C ILE A 188 -10.62 -9.23 -8.83
N GLY A 189 -9.41 -8.78 -8.55
CA GLY A 189 -8.16 -9.45 -8.92
C GLY A 189 -7.28 -9.78 -7.74
N ASP A 190 -6.44 -10.81 -7.91
CA ASP A 190 -5.29 -11.08 -7.06
C ASP A 190 -4.00 -10.80 -7.83
N GLY A 191 -3.02 -10.23 -7.14
CA GLY A 191 -1.65 -10.15 -7.61
C GLY A 191 -0.82 -11.36 -7.19
N ILE A 192 0.35 -11.53 -7.82
CA ILE A 192 1.33 -12.57 -7.45
C ILE A 192 1.63 -12.52 -5.95
N THR A 193 1.78 -11.30 -5.43
CA THR A 193 1.93 -11.01 -4.01
C THR A 193 0.93 -9.98 -3.53
N GLY A 194 0.88 -9.80 -2.21
CA GLY A 194 0.29 -8.62 -1.62
C GLY A 194 1.25 -7.95 -0.67
N THR A 195 0.82 -6.80 -0.19
CA THR A 195 1.54 -5.92 0.72
C THR A 195 0.61 -5.55 1.86
N ASP A 196 1.17 -5.48 3.05
CA ASP A 196 0.41 -5.18 4.26
C ASP A 196 0.47 -3.70 4.61
N LYS A 197 -0.19 -3.35 5.72
CA LYS A 197 -0.24 -1.96 6.21
C LYS A 197 1.13 -1.40 6.61
N ASP A 198 2.11 -2.25 6.87
CA ASP A 198 3.48 -1.90 7.27
C ASP A 198 4.46 -2.02 6.09
N GLY A 199 3.94 -2.37 4.90
CA GLY A 199 4.68 -2.56 3.66
C GLY A 199 5.40 -3.89 3.55
N PHE A 200 5.08 -4.88 4.40
CA PHE A 200 5.63 -6.21 4.27
C PHE A 200 4.94 -6.96 3.13
N TYR A 201 5.77 -7.56 2.28
CA TYR A 201 5.31 -8.47 1.25
C TYR A 201 4.92 -9.82 1.82
N PHE A 202 3.85 -10.38 1.27
CA PHE A 202 3.42 -11.73 1.58
C PHE A 202 2.92 -12.46 0.32
N PRO A 203 2.98 -13.80 0.31
CA PRO A 203 2.52 -14.60 -0.82
C PRO A 203 1.00 -14.49 -0.99
N ARG A 204 0.53 -14.21 -2.22
CA ARG A 204 -0.90 -14.22 -2.55
C ARG A 204 -1.21 -15.34 -3.53
N MET A 205 -0.96 -15.14 -4.82
CA MET A 205 -1.09 -16.22 -5.81
C MET A 205 0.09 -17.20 -5.79
N VAL A 206 1.26 -16.77 -5.30
CA VAL A 206 2.40 -17.68 -5.09
C VAL A 206 2.33 -18.36 -3.75
N LYS A 207 3.04 -19.48 -3.64
CA LYS A 207 3.23 -20.26 -2.42
C LYS A 207 4.15 -19.57 -1.42
N ARG A 208 5.22 -18.95 -1.93
CA ARG A 208 6.25 -18.29 -1.12
C ARG A 208 6.85 -17.14 -1.89
N MET A 209 7.35 -16.17 -1.13
CA MET A 209 8.21 -15.13 -1.66
C MET A 209 9.52 -15.75 -2.17
N PRO A 210 9.88 -15.58 -3.45
CA PRO A 210 11.21 -15.97 -3.92
C PRO A 210 12.31 -15.26 -3.14
N SER A 211 13.34 -15.99 -2.69
CA SER A 211 14.52 -15.42 -2.03
C SER A 211 15.78 -16.22 -2.36
N LEU A 212 16.97 -15.64 -2.09
CA LEU A 212 18.22 -16.40 -2.16
C LEU A 212 18.24 -17.54 -1.12
N GLU A 213 17.70 -17.28 0.08
CA GLU A 213 17.71 -18.23 1.20
C GLU A 213 16.93 -19.51 0.86
N ASN A 214 15.78 -19.38 0.19
CA ASN A 214 14.97 -20.54 -0.18
C ASN A 214 15.32 -21.12 -1.57
N GLY A 215 16.32 -20.55 -2.25
CA GLY A 215 16.83 -21.02 -3.54
C GLY A 215 15.93 -20.75 -4.74
N LEU A 216 14.83 -20.00 -4.57
CA LEU A 216 14.00 -19.55 -5.68
C LEU A 216 14.61 -18.37 -6.44
N MET A 217 15.58 -17.69 -5.83
CA MET A 217 16.45 -16.74 -6.52
C MET A 217 17.84 -17.33 -6.68
N VAL A 218 18.39 -17.26 -7.89
CA VAL A 218 19.72 -17.79 -8.22
C VAL A 218 20.49 -16.78 -9.05
N ILE A 219 21.61 -16.30 -8.52
CA ILE A 219 22.60 -15.54 -9.29
C ILE A 219 23.43 -16.55 -10.08
N ASN A 220 23.36 -16.49 -11.40
CA ASN A 220 24.02 -17.42 -12.32
C ASN A 220 25.51 -17.04 -12.49
N GLU A 221 26.29 -17.96 -13.09
CA GLU A 221 27.75 -17.75 -13.28
C GLU A 221 28.08 -16.53 -14.16
N ASP A 222 27.17 -16.13 -15.05
CA ASP A 222 27.30 -14.96 -15.92
C ASP A 222 26.87 -13.65 -15.25
N GLY A 223 26.41 -13.70 -13.99
CA GLY A 223 25.91 -12.57 -13.22
C GLY A 223 24.42 -12.28 -13.41
N SER A 224 23.72 -12.97 -14.30
CA SER A 224 22.26 -12.86 -14.43
C SER A 224 21.55 -13.38 -13.18
N LEU A 225 20.31 -12.94 -12.95
CA LEU A 225 19.48 -13.38 -11.83
C LEU A 225 18.25 -14.12 -12.35
N THR A 226 18.09 -15.37 -11.92
CA THR A 226 16.90 -16.19 -12.19
C THR A 226 15.99 -16.17 -10.96
N ILE A 227 14.71 -15.86 -11.15
CA ILE A 227 13.69 -15.85 -10.09
C ILE A 227 12.59 -16.86 -10.47
N THR A 228 12.31 -17.81 -9.59
CA THR A 228 11.31 -18.87 -9.78
C THR A 228 10.07 -18.60 -8.94
N TYR A 229 8.90 -18.65 -9.58
CA TYR A 229 7.60 -18.50 -8.94
C TYR A 229 6.86 -19.83 -8.95
N GLU A 230 6.33 -20.20 -7.79
CA GLU A 230 5.49 -21.36 -7.61
C GLU A 230 4.07 -20.90 -7.27
N LEU A 231 3.15 -21.07 -8.20
CA LEU A 231 1.74 -20.71 -8.04
C LEU A 231 1.03 -21.68 -7.09
N ARG A 232 0.08 -21.16 -6.32
CA ARG A 232 -0.88 -21.96 -5.56
C ARG A 232 -1.72 -22.81 -6.51
N LYS A 233 -2.10 -24.01 -6.05
CA LYS A 233 -2.95 -24.90 -6.84
C LYS A 233 -4.42 -24.62 -6.54
N GLY A 234 -5.29 -24.92 -7.50
CA GLY A 234 -6.74 -24.76 -7.32
C GLY A 234 -7.27 -23.33 -7.45
N MET A 235 -6.41 -22.35 -7.75
CA MET A 235 -6.85 -21.02 -8.18
C MET A 235 -7.61 -21.10 -9.50
N LYS A 236 -8.67 -20.30 -9.62
CA LYS A 236 -9.49 -20.19 -10.82
C LYS A 236 -9.69 -18.74 -11.22
N TRP A 237 -9.78 -18.52 -12.52
CA TRP A 237 -10.36 -17.32 -13.09
C TRP A 237 -11.86 -17.26 -12.79
N HIS A 238 -12.46 -16.07 -12.87
CA HIS A 238 -13.90 -15.88 -12.61
C HIS A 238 -14.84 -16.66 -13.55
N ASP A 239 -14.34 -17.14 -14.67
CA ASP A 239 -15.06 -18.03 -15.60
C ASP A 239 -14.92 -19.52 -15.25
N GLY A 240 -14.12 -19.85 -14.24
CA GLY A 240 -13.93 -21.20 -13.71
C GLY A 240 -12.74 -21.96 -14.28
N GLU A 241 -12.03 -21.42 -15.27
CA GLU A 241 -10.80 -22.02 -15.79
C GLU A 241 -9.64 -21.89 -14.79
N PRO A 242 -8.71 -22.86 -14.74
CA PRO A 242 -7.59 -22.81 -13.80
C PRO A 242 -6.61 -21.68 -14.15
N VAL A 243 -6.03 -21.06 -13.12
CA VAL A 243 -4.90 -20.13 -13.29
C VAL A 243 -3.61 -20.93 -13.44
N THR A 244 -2.78 -20.57 -14.42
CA THR A 244 -1.54 -21.29 -14.73
C THR A 244 -0.36 -20.37 -14.98
N ALA A 245 0.85 -20.94 -14.97
CA ALA A 245 2.10 -20.29 -15.36
C ALA A 245 2.07 -19.74 -16.80
N HIS A 246 1.20 -20.26 -17.66
CA HIS A 246 1.03 -19.76 -19.02
C HIS A 246 0.39 -18.37 -19.07
N ASP A 247 -0.48 -18.05 -18.11
CA ASP A 247 -1.08 -16.71 -17.97
C ASP A 247 -0.02 -15.67 -17.62
N ALA A 248 0.95 -16.02 -16.77
CA ALA A 248 2.10 -15.16 -16.46
C ALA A 248 2.92 -14.87 -17.73
N LYS A 249 3.25 -15.90 -18.50
CA LYS A 249 3.97 -15.73 -19.76
C LYS A 249 3.19 -14.86 -20.75
N PHE A 250 1.89 -15.09 -20.89
CA PHE A 250 1.04 -14.29 -21.76
C PHE A 250 1.02 -12.81 -21.37
N GLN A 251 0.89 -12.53 -20.07
CA GLN A 251 0.93 -11.17 -19.53
C GLN A 251 2.24 -10.44 -19.93
N TRP A 252 3.39 -11.10 -19.77
CA TRP A 252 4.68 -10.56 -20.21
C TRP A 252 4.77 -10.31 -21.72
N GLU A 253 4.23 -11.22 -22.54
CA GLU A 253 4.15 -11.05 -24.00
C GLU A 253 3.30 -9.83 -24.38
N VAL A 254 2.17 -9.60 -23.70
CA VAL A 254 1.32 -8.42 -23.92
C VAL A 254 2.08 -7.14 -23.61
N MET A 255 2.72 -7.06 -22.45
CA MET A 255 3.45 -5.86 -22.03
C MET A 255 4.65 -5.52 -22.93
N ASN A 256 5.23 -6.52 -23.59
CA ASN A 256 6.35 -6.34 -24.51
C ASN A 256 5.94 -6.31 -26.01
N SER A 257 4.64 -6.27 -26.31
CA SER A 257 4.13 -6.34 -27.69
C SER A 257 3.99 -5.00 -28.42
N GLY A 258 4.06 -3.88 -27.70
CA GLY A 258 3.68 -2.56 -28.21
C GLY A 258 2.20 -2.20 -28.01
N ALA A 259 1.44 -3.02 -27.29
CA ALA A 259 0.12 -2.65 -26.77
C ALA A 259 0.22 -1.38 -25.89
N PRO A 260 -0.81 -0.52 -25.88
CA PRO A 260 -0.81 0.74 -25.15
C PRO A 260 -1.08 0.50 -23.65
N VAL A 261 -0.14 -0.20 -22.99
CA VAL A 261 -0.19 -0.45 -21.55
C VAL A 261 0.17 0.81 -20.77
N THR A 262 -0.36 0.94 -19.55
CA THR A 262 -0.12 2.10 -18.67
C THR A 262 1.36 2.24 -18.30
N THR A 263 2.06 1.11 -18.12
CA THR A 263 3.50 1.02 -17.88
C THR A 263 3.98 -0.41 -18.13
N ASN A 264 5.25 -0.56 -18.50
CA ASN A 264 5.96 -1.84 -18.67
C ASN A 264 7.45 -1.70 -18.32
N TYR A 265 7.78 -0.75 -17.44
CA TYR A 265 9.16 -0.38 -17.15
C TYR A 265 9.99 -1.59 -16.65
N PHE A 266 9.42 -2.36 -15.72
CA PHE A 266 10.09 -3.53 -15.14
C PHE A 266 10.09 -4.71 -16.12
N GLU A 267 8.97 -4.94 -16.79
CA GLU A 267 8.78 -6.12 -17.65
C GLU A 267 9.65 -6.09 -18.91
N ARG A 268 10.13 -4.90 -19.29
CA ARG A 268 11.18 -4.72 -20.32
C ARG A 268 12.58 -5.14 -19.84
N SER A 269 12.82 -5.17 -18.53
CA SER A 269 14.11 -5.64 -17.96
C SER A 269 14.20 -7.17 -17.90
N VAL A 270 13.08 -7.88 -18.05
CA VAL A 270 13.07 -9.34 -18.14
C VAL A 270 13.54 -9.78 -19.51
N SER A 271 14.65 -10.51 -19.56
CA SER A 271 15.18 -11.06 -20.81
C SER A 271 14.45 -12.34 -21.23
N GLU A 272 13.89 -13.09 -20.29
CA GLU A 272 13.24 -14.37 -20.56
C GLU A 272 12.17 -14.71 -19.52
N VAL A 273 11.07 -15.33 -19.97
CA VAL A 273 10.08 -16.01 -19.13
C VAL A 273 9.97 -17.47 -19.58
N ASN A 274 10.31 -18.39 -18.69
CA ASN A 274 10.28 -19.82 -18.94
C ASN A 274 9.19 -20.50 -18.12
N VAL A 275 8.24 -21.15 -18.79
CA VAL A 275 7.22 -21.98 -18.13
C VAL A 275 7.83 -23.36 -17.88
N ILE A 276 7.98 -23.73 -16.61
CA ILE A 276 8.58 -24.99 -16.17
C ILE A 276 7.50 -26.08 -16.16
N ASP A 277 6.34 -25.76 -15.57
CA ASP A 277 5.11 -26.56 -15.57
C ASP A 277 3.88 -25.66 -15.37
N ASP A 278 2.68 -26.23 -15.31
CA ASP A 278 1.42 -25.49 -15.19
C ASP A 278 1.35 -24.54 -13.99
N TYR A 279 2.13 -24.78 -12.93
CA TYR A 279 2.12 -23.98 -11.70
C TYR A 279 3.49 -23.39 -11.36
N THR A 280 4.48 -23.53 -12.24
CA THR A 280 5.85 -23.06 -11.98
C THR A 280 6.40 -22.37 -13.22
N TYR A 281 6.89 -21.14 -13.04
CA TYR A 281 7.62 -20.43 -14.07
C TYR A 281 8.82 -19.70 -13.48
N SER A 282 9.78 -19.37 -14.32
CA SER A 282 10.92 -18.54 -13.94
C SER A 282 11.07 -17.35 -14.88
N ILE A 283 11.73 -16.32 -14.36
CA ILE A 283 12.21 -15.19 -15.16
C ILE A 283 13.70 -15.03 -15.02
N THR A 284 14.30 -14.41 -16.03
CA THR A 284 15.72 -14.07 -16.05
C THR A 284 15.90 -12.58 -16.22
N LEU A 285 16.75 -11.99 -15.38
CA LEU A 285 17.22 -10.62 -15.47
C LEU A 285 18.69 -10.61 -15.87
N PRO A 286 19.13 -9.72 -16.76
CA PRO A 286 20.51 -9.70 -17.25
C PRO A 286 21.54 -9.30 -16.17
N GLU A 287 21.13 -8.56 -15.14
CA GLU A 287 21.95 -8.20 -13.97
C GLU A 287 21.08 -8.21 -12.70
N PRO A 288 21.66 -8.43 -11.49
CA PRO A 288 20.92 -8.34 -10.24
C PRO A 288 20.58 -6.88 -9.99
N LEU A 289 19.30 -6.57 -9.95
CA LEU A 289 18.80 -5.30 -9.47
C LEU A 289 18.34 -5.57 -8.02
N SER A 290 18.70 -4.74 -7.03
CA SER A 290 18.26 -4.94 -5.63
C SER A 290 16.73 -4.90 -5.47
N ASN A 291 16.02 -4.36 -6.47
CA ASN A 291 14.57 -4.44 -6.57
C ASN A 291 14.07 -5.90 -6.72
N ALA A 292 14.95 -6.85 -7.09
CA ALA A 292 14.64 -8.26 -7.19
C ALA A 292 14.52 -8.95 -5.82
N GLU A 293 15.22 -8.46 -4.80
CA GLU A 293 15.12 -8.99 -3.42
C GLU A 293 14.22 -8.14 -2.50
N LEU A 294 14.12 -6.82 -2.76
CA LEU A 294 13.55 -5.87 -1.79
C LEU A 294 12.74 -4.72 -2.42
N GLY A 295 12.37 -4.80 -3.70
CA GLY A 295 11.75 -3.66 -4.41
C GLY A 295 10.22 -3.61 -4.35
N SER A 296 9.67 -2.67 -3.60
CA SER A 296 8.28 -2.21 -3.67
C SER A 296 8.11 -1.00 -4.56
N SER A 297 8.59 -1.18 -5.77
CA SER A 297 7.70 -0.66 -6.77
C SER A 297 6.38 -1.40 -6.58
N VAL A 298 5.32 -0.64 -6.32
CA VAL A 298 3.97 -0.72 -6.90
C VAL A 298 3.78 -1.89 -7.91
N TYR A 299 4.79 -2.35 -8.66
CA TYR A 299 4.84 -3.48 -9.59
C TYR A 299 5.46 -4.76 -9.00
N ALA A 300 4.96 -5.24 -7.86
CA ALA A 300 5.46 -6.46 -7.21
C ALA A 300 5.43 -7.67 -8.15
N TYR A 301 6.59 -7.90 -8.77
CA TYR A 301 6.93 -8.86 -9.82
C TYR A 301 6.54 -8.48 -11.25
N TYR A 302 7.45 -8.85 -12.17
CA TYR A 302 7.54 -8.55 -13.60
C TYR A 302 6.35 -8.99 -14.49
N PHE A 303 5.15 -9.02 -13.94
CA PHE A 303 3.93 -9.59 -14.51
C PHE A 303 2.69 -8.74 -14.20
N GLY A 304 2.85 -7.46 -13.86
CA GLY A 304 1.74 -6.56 -13.52
C GLY A 304 0.99 -6.91 -12.23
N TRP A 305 0.06 -6.03 -11.85
CA TRP A 305 -0.75 -6.17 -10.62
C TRP A 305 -1.76 -7.31 -10.68
N PHE A 306 -2.32 -7.55 -11.87
CA PHE A 306 -3.33 -8.55 -12.14
C PHE A 306 -3.03 -9.17 -13.49
N GLN A 307 -2.95 -10.49 -13.55
CA GLN A 307 -2.63 -11.20 -14.79
C GLN A 307 -3.80 -11.15 -15.78
N LEU A 308 -3.51 -11.34 -17.06
CA LEU A 308 -4.51 -11.59 -18.09
C LEU A 308 -4.69 -13.10 -18.31
N PRO A 309 -5.93 -13.61 -18.38
CA PRO A 309 -6.22 -14.99 -18.77
C PRO A 309 -5.87 -15.23 -20.24
N GLU A 310 -4.90 -16.10 -20.48
CA GLU A 310 -4.46 -16.43 -21.84
C GLU A 310 -5.63 -16.98 -22.67
N HIS A 311 -6.41 -17.91 -22.11
CA HIS A 311 -7.48 -18.62 -22.81
C HIS A 311 -8.57 -17.67 -23.31
N VAL A 312 -8.76 -16.52 -22.67
CA VAL A 312 -9.74 -15.50 -23.06
C VAL A 312 -9.16 -14.60 -24.16
N TYR A 313 -7.94 -14.10 -23.96
CA TYR A 313 -7.45 -12.95 -24.70
C TYR A 313 -6.40 -13.24 -25.76
N ARG A 314 -5.84 -14.46 -25.81
CA ARG A 314 -4.81 -14.87 -26.79
C ARG A 314 -5.21 -14.57 -28.24
N THR A 315 -6.45 -14.89 -28.61
CA THR A 315 -6.91 -14.74 -29.99
C THR A 315 -6.99 -13.28 -30.42
N SER A 316 -7.55 -12.39 -29.60
CA SER A 316 -7.65 -10.97 -29.93
C SER A 316 -6.31 -10.25 -29.82
N PHE A 317 -5.44 -10.69 -28.91
CA PHE A 317 -4.06 -10.23 -28.83
C PHE A 317 -3.29 -10.48 -30.13
N GLU A 318 -3.29 -11.70 -30.66
CA GLU A 318 -2.56 -12.02 -31.89
C GLU A 318 -3.12 -11.25 -33.11
N ALA A 319 -4.43 -11.05 -33.17
CA ALA A 319 -5.06 -10.23 -34.21
C ALA A 319 -4.65 -8.74 -34.10
N ALA A 320 -4.59 -8.21 -32.89
CA ALA A 320 -4.17 -6.84 -32.62
C ALA A 320 -2.68 -6.65 -32.97
N LYS A 321 -1.81 -7.56 -32.53
CA LYS A 321 -0.38 -7.58 -32.85
C LYS A 321 -0.11 -7.65 -34.35
N ALA A 322 -0.84 -8.50 -35.07
CA ALA A 322 -0.67 -8.65 -36.52
C ALA A 322 -1.15 -7.42 -37.31
N SER A 323 -2.16 -6.71 -36.82
CA SER A 323 -2.72 -5.53 -37.48
C SER A 323 -2.09 -4.19 -37.03
N GLY A 324 -1.46 -4.17 -35.86
CA GLY A 324 -1.02 -2.95 -35.18
C GLY A 324 -2.16 -2.13 -34.57
N ASN A 325 -3.41 -2.63 -34.59
CA ASN A 325 -4.56 -1.98 -33.98
C ASN A 325 -4.97 -2.71 -32.70
N TRP A 326 -4.86 -2.01 -31.57
CA TRP A 326 -5.11 -2.55 -30.22
C TRP A 326 -6.52 -2.29 -29.69
N ASP A 327 -7.33 -1.47 -30.36
CA ASP A 327 -8.60 -0.93 -29.80
C ASP A 327 -9.53 -2.04 -29.31
N ARG A 328 -9.72 -3.07 -30.13
CA ARG A 328 -10.59 -4.20 -29.81
C ARG A 328 -10.08 -5.01 -28.62
N PHE A 329 -8.79 -5.33 -28.61
CA PHE A 329 -8.16 -6.10 -27.53
C PHE A 329 -8.25 -5.35 -26.20
N VAL A 330 -7.98 -4.04 -26.23
CA VAL A 330 -8.08 -3.16 -25.06
C VAL A 330 -9.53 -3.05 -24.58
N GLU A 331 -10.51 -2.89 -25.48
CA GLU A 331 -11.93 -2.85 -25.10
C GLU A 331 -12.38 -4.16 -24.44
N GLU A 332 -12.02 -5.31 -25.03
CA GLU A 332 -12.32 -6.64 -24.47
C GLU A 332 -11.71 -6.83 -23.07
N ALA A 333 -10.47 -6.35 -22.86
CA ALA A 333 -9.77 -6.49 -21.58
C ALA A 333 -10.24 -5.51 -20.49
N THR A 334 -10.84 -4.36 -20.85
CA THR A 334 -11.17 -3.28 -19.91
C THR A 334 -12.64 -3.19 -19.53
N LYS A 335 -13.56 -3.66 -20.37
CA LYS A 335 -15.01 -3.44 -20.15
C LYS A 335 -15.65 -4.45 -19.18
N ASN A 336 -15.32 -5.73 -19.33
CA ASN A 336 -15.81 -6.83 -18.49
C ASN A 336 -14.63 -7.75 -18.17
N PRO A 337 -13.72 -7.32 -17.28
CA PRO A 337 -12.50 -8.07 -17.00
C PRO A 337 -12.82 -9.41 -16.32
N ILE A 338 -12.14 -10.47 -16.76
CA ILE A 338 -12.07 -11.74 -16.04
C ILE A 338 -10.79 -11.71 -15.21
N MET A 339 -10.92 -11.89 -13.89
CA MET A 339 -9.80 -11.82 -12.94
C MET A 339 -9.84 -13.01 -11.96
N THR A 340 -9.05 -12.95 -10.88
CA THR A 340 -8.79 -14.05 -9.94
C THR A 340 -9.22 -13.77 -8.50
N GLY A 341 -9.71 -12.57 -8.21
CA GLY A 341 -9.98 -12.10 -6.85
C GLY A 341 -11.30 -12.60 -6.26
N PRO A 342 -11.57 -12.22 -5.00
CA PRO A 342 -12.69 -12.75 -4.22
C PRO A 342 -14.09 -12.38 -4.72
N TYR A 343 -14.22 -11.28 -5.45
CA TYR A 343 -15.48 -10.88 -6.10
C TYR A 343 -15.30 -10.82 -7.61
N LYS A 344 -16.39 -10.95 -8.35
CA LYS A 344 -16.42 -10.79 -9.80
C LYS A 344 -17.34 -9.66 -10.21
N PHE A 345 -17.01 -9.05 -11.34
CA PHE A 345 -17.82 -8.00 -11.93
C PHE A 345 -19.21 -8.54 -12.32
N LYS A 346 -20.27 -7.82 -11.96
CA LYS A 346 -21.65 -8.22 -12.26
C LYS A 346 -22.35 -7.25 -13.19
N GLU A 347 -22.35 -5.97 -12.84
CA GLU A 347 -23.09 -4.95 -13.57
C GLU A 347 -22.42 -3.58 -13.42
N TYR A 348 -22.45 -2.79 -14.48
CA TYR A 348 -22.09 -1.38 -14.45
C TYR A 348 -23.16 -0.58 -15.18
N ALA A 349 -23.76 0.34 -14.45
CA ALA A 349 -24.64 1.37 -14.98
C ALA A 349 -23.89 2.70 -14.92
N GLU A 350 -23.47 3.18 -16.10
CA GLU A 350 -22.68 4.41 -16.26
C GLU A 350 -23.33 5.59 -15.53
N GLY A 351 -22.51 6.30 -14.73
CA GLY A 351 -22.94 7.42 -13.91
C GLY A 351 -23.86 7.06 -12.75
N GLN A 352 -24.11 5.78 -12.47
CA GLN A 352 -25.02 5.33 -11.41
C GLN A 352 -24.34 4.39 -10.41
N TYR A 353 -23.89 3.21 -10.85
CA TYR A 353 -23.30 2.23 -9.95
C TYR A 353 -22.45 1.17 -10.64
N VAL A 354 -21.56 0.53 -9.87
CA VAL A 354 -20.93 -0.75 -10.18
C VAL A 354 -21.35 -1.77 -9.13
N ILE A 355 -21.76 -2.97 -9.56
CA ILE A 355 -22.09 -4.10 -8.69
C ILE A 355 -21.06 -5.20 -8.94
N MET A 356 -20.52 -5.72 -7.85
CA MET A 356 -19.69 -6.93 -7.82
C MET A 356 -20.36 -7.98 -6.95
N GLU A 357 -20.17 -9.26 -7.28
CA GLU A 357 -20.73 -10.38 -6.52
C GLU A 357 -19.65 -11.36 -6.08
N ALA A 358 -19.87 -12.03 -4.94
CA ALA A 358 -18.93 -13.00 -4.39
C ALA A 358 -18.59 -14.10 -5.41
N PHE A 359 -17.32 -14.47 -5.50
CA PHE A 359 -16.87 -15.62 -6.29
C PHE A 359 -16.88 -16.88 -5.41
N ASP A 360 -17.84 -17.76 -5.68
CA ASP A 360 -18.06 -18.98 -4.89
C ASP A 360 -16.83 -19.91 -4.83
N ASP A 361 -16.04 -19.94 -5.89
CA ASP A 361 -14.87 -20.81 -6.06
C ASP A 361 -13.54 -20.12 -5.67
N TYR A 362 -13.58 -19.01 -4.94
CA TYR A 362 -12.35 -18.35 -4.48
C TYR A 362 -11.50 -19.30 -3.61
N TYR A 363 -10.22 -19.48 -3.95
CA TYR A 363 -9.36 -20.50 -3.34
C TYR A 363 -9.12 -20.30 -1.83
N MET A 364 -9.09 -19.05 -1.35
CA MET A 364 -9.02 -18.74 0.09
C MET A 364 -10.39 -18.77 0.81
N GLY A 365 -11.45 -19.17 0.10
CA GLY A 365 -12.81 -19.27 0.62
C GLY A 365 -13.72 -18.15 0.12
N ARG A 366 -14.93 -18.53 -0.34
CA ARG A 366 -15.96 -17.60 -0.80
C ARG A 366 -16.15 -16.43 0.19
N PRO A 367 -16.22 -15.17 -0.27
CA PRO A 367 -16.59 -14.06 0.60
C PRO A 367 -17.90 -14.26 1.35
N ASN A 368 -18.02 -13.70 2.55
CA ASN A 368 -19.29 -13.81 3.29
C ASN A 368 -20.36 -12.86 2.77
N ILE A 369 -20.00 -11.63 2.38
CA ILE A 369 -20.95 -10.66 1.82
C ILE A 369 -21.24 -11.03 0.35
N ASP A 370 -22.52 -11.08 -0.04
CA ASP A 370 -22.89 -11.54 -1.38
C ASP A 370 -22.60 -10.50 -2.46
N GLN A 371 -22.80 -9.21 -2.15
CA GLN A 371 -22.68 -8.12 -3.10
C GLN A 371 -22.01 -6.89 -2.53
N LEU A 372 -21.15 -6.29 -3.33
CA LEU A 372 -20.58 -4.98 -3.09
C LEU A 372 -21.16 -4.01 -4.13
N VAL A 373 -21.68 -2.88 -3.67
CA VAL A 373 -22.26 -1.85 -4.54
C VAL A 373 -21.46 -0.57 -4.38
N MET A 374 -20.90 -0.07 -5.50
CA MET A 374 -20.25 1.23 -5.56
C MET A 374 -21.20 2.22 -6.25
N ARG A 375 -21.77 3.16 -5.49
CA ARG A 375 -22.61 4.22 -6.04
C ARG A 375 -21.75 5.35 -6.60
N ILE A 376 -22.04 5.81 -7.81
CA ILE A 376 -21.34 6.94 -8.43
C ILE A 376 -22.10 8.22 -8.09
N ILE A 377 -21.51 9.06 -7.24
CA ILE A 377 -22.10 10.29 -6.72
C ILE A 377 -21.06 11.41 -6.88
N PRO A 378 -21.13 12.24 -7.93
CA PRO A 378 -20.10 13.24 -8.23
C PRO A 378 -19.87 14.31 -7.16
N ASP A 379 -20.89 14.59 -6.35
CA ASP A 379 -20.85 15.61 -5.31
C ASP A 379 -20.52 15.00 -3.95
N MET A 380 -19.36 15.35 -3.39
CA MET A 380 -18.87 14.81 -2.12
C MET A 380 -19.71 15.26 -0.90
N ASP A 381 -20.40 16.40 -0.96
CA ASP A 381 -21.31 16.82 0.11
C ASP A 381 -22.59 15.97 0.10
N VAL A 382 -23.05 15.56 -1.09
CA VAL A 382 -24.15 14.58 -1.23
C VAL A 382 -23.72 13.20 -0.73
N VAL A 383 -22.49 12.77 -1.02
CA VAL A 383 -21.93 11.54 -0.44
C VAL A 383 -21.94 11.63 1.08
N PHE A 384 -21.44 12.72 1.65
CA PHE A 384 -21.40 12.91 3.09
C PHE A 384 -22.79 12.90 3.75
N ALA A 385 -23.77 13.59 3.16
CA ALA A 385 -25.15 13.54 3.63
C ALA A 385 -25.75 12.12 3.55
N SER A 386 -25.45 11.38 2.50
CA SER A 386 -25.90 9.98 2.33
C SER A 386 -25.26 9.06 3.38
N THR A 387 -23.98 9.27 3.70
CA THR A 387 -23.29 8.55 4.79
C THR A 387 -23.91 8.88 6.15
N LEU A 388 -24.21 10.16 6.42
CA LEU A 388 -24.94 10.57 7.64
C LEU A 388 -26.37 10.01 7.70
N ASN A 389 -26.99 9.67 6.57
CA ASN A 389 -28.28 8.98 6.58
C ASN A 389 -28.16 7.45 6.72
N GLY A 390 -26.92 6.92 6.72
CA GLY A 390 -26.66 5.50 6.77
C GLY A 390 -26.92 4.79 5.44
N GLU A 391 -26.83 5.47 4.31
CA GLU A 391 -26.95 4.84 2.98
C GLU A 391 -25.62 4.29 2.44
N ILE A 392 -24.51 4.80 2.98
CA ILE A 392 -23.15 4.36 2.66
C ILE A 392 -22.61 3.60 3.86
N ASP A 393 -22.16 2.37 3.63
CA ASP A 393 -21.77 1.44 4.68
C ASP A 393 -20.29 1.51 5.00
N PHE A 394 -19.45 1.78 4.01
CA PHE A 394 -18.00 1.89 4.18
C PHE A 394 -17.39 2.79 3.11
N GLY A 395 -16.16 3.25 3.31
CA GLY A 395 -15.49 4.10 2.32
C GLY A 395 -14.01 4.34 2.59
N ARG A 396 -13.27 4.62 1.51
CA ARG A 396 -11.88 5.07 1.43
C ARG A 396 -11.84 6.12 0.33
N TYR A 397 -11.31 7.30 0.61
CA TYR A 397 -11.43 8.48 -0.27
C TYR A 397 -12.88 8.87 -0.61
N THR A 398 -13.86 8.30 0.08
CA THR A 398 -15.29 8.61 -0.07
C THR A 398 -15.65 9.93 0.58
N LEU A 399 -14.94 10.30 1.66
CA LEU A 399 -15.11 11.55 2.40
C LEU A 399 -13.76 12.27 2.52
N SER A 400 -13.82 13.60 2.58
CA SER A 400 -12.66 14.39 3.00
C SER A 400 -12.26 14.09 4.45
N LEU A 401 -11.04 14.44 4.83
CA LEU A 401 -10.56 14.28 6.20
C LEU A 401 -11.45 15.03 7.21
N LYS A 402 -11.85 16.27 6.88
CA LYS A 402 -12.76 17.08 7.71
C LYS A 402 -14.14 16.44 7.87
N GLN A 403 -14.73 15.95 6.78
CA GLN A 403 -16.02 15.24 6.84
C GLN A 403 -15.92 13.94 7.62
N SER A 404 -14.78 13.25 7.59
CA SER A 404 -14.55 12.01 8.33
C SER A 404 -14.45 12.27 9.85
N VAL A 405 -13.75 13.34 10.26
CA VAL A 405 -13.77 13.85 11.64
C VAL A 405 -15.19 14.22 12.06
N GLN A 406 -15.97 14.83 11.18
CA GLN A 406 -17.36 15.16 11.47
C GLN A 406 -18.22 13.89 11.61
N LEU A 407 -18.03 12.88 10.76
CA LEU A 407 -18.72 11.60 10.82
C LEU A 407 -18.45 10.90 12.15
N GLU A 408 -17.18 10.84 12.55
CA GLU A 408 -16.75 10.27 13.83
C GLU A 408 -17.45 10.96 15.00
N ASN A 409 -17.43 12.30 15.03
CA ASN A 409 -18.04 13.06 16.12
C ASN A 409 -19.58 12.98 16.15
N GLN A 410 -20.23 12.97 14.99
CA GLN A 410 -21.70 13.03 14.90
C GLN A 410 -22.35 11.65 14.95
N ARG A 411 -21.65 10.59 14.52
CA ARG A 411 -22.20 9.25 14.29
C ARG A 411 -21.31 8.11 14.79
N ALA A 412 -20.55 8.34 15.86
CA ALA A 412 -19.80 7.30 16.58
C ALA A 412 -20.68 6.13 17.08
N ASP A 413 -22.00 6.28 17.13
CA ASP A 413 -22.94 5.20 17.42
C ASP A 413 -23.05 4.20 16.26
N MET A 414 -22.87 4.65 15.02
CA MET A 414 -23.06 3.83 13.82
C MET A 414 -21.77 3.45 13.10
N PHE A 415 -20.74 4.29 13.15
CA PHE A 415 -19.53 4.12 12.35
C PHE A 415 -18.29 3.97 13.23
N ASN A 416 -17.35 3.18 12.75
CA ASN A 416 -15.93 3.29 13.11
C ASN A 416 -15.26 4.12 12.01
N VAL A 417 -14.44 5.09 12.42
CA VAL A 417 -13.62 5.92 11.52
C VAL A 417 -12.16 5.64 11.83
N PHE A 418 -11.37 5.46 10.78
CA PHE A 418 -9.96 5.11 10.86
C PHE A 418 -9.15 6.15 10.09
N TYR A 419 -8.02 6.58 10.66
CA TYR A 419 -7.08 7.48 10.02
C TYR A 419 -5.81 6.70 9.70
N THR A 420 -5.72 6.23 8.46
CA THR A 420 -4.63 5.35 8.05
C THR A 420 -3.45 6.16 7.54
N PRO A 421 -2.22 5.89 8.01
CA PRO A 421 -1.02 6.52 7.48
C PRO A 421 -0.92 6.43 5.95
N ASN A 422 -0.29 7.41 5.33
CA ASN A 422 -0.21 7.55 3.88
C ASN A 422 1.24 7.73 3.43
N ILE A 423 1.58 7.28 2.22
CA ILE A 423 2.89 7.52 1.60
C ILE A 423 2.95 8.85 0.84
N ALA A 424 1.78 9.39 0.48
CA ALA A 424 1.68 10.57 -0.36
C ALA A 424 1.79 11.81 0.51
N TYR A 425 2.99 12.37 0.56
CA TYR A 425 3.27 13.59 1.30
C TYR A 425 3.11 14.81 0.37
N ASP A 426 2.56 15.88 0.91
CA ASP A 426 2.52 17.17 0.26
C ASP A 426 3.90 17.82 0.31
N ASN A 427 4.30 18.42 -0.81
CA ASN A 427 5.64 18.97 -0.98
C ASN A 427 5.68 20.14 -1.96
N LEU A 428 6.74 20.94 -1.83
CA LEU A 428 7.11 21.93 -2.84
C LEU A 428 8.26 21.38 -3.68
N ASN A 429 7.96 21.09 -4.94
CA ASN A 429 8.97 20.82 -5.96
C ASN A 429 9.56 22.14 -6.40
N LEU A 430 10.87 22.29 -6.25
CA LEU A 430 11.61 23.46 -6.71
C LEU A 430 12.39 23.06 -7.96
N ASN A 431 12.21 23.80 -9.05
CA ASN A 431 13.06 23.58 -10.20
C ASN A 431 14.47 24.08 -9.88
N LEU A 432 15.45 23.19 -9.98
CA LEU A 432 16.86 23.49 -9.69
C LEU A 432 17.63 23.89 -10.94
N ARG A 433 17.01 23.79 -12.12
CA ARG A 433 17.54 24.22 -13.42
C ARG A 433 16.93 25.55 -13.83
N ASP A 434 17.65 26.36 -14.58
CA ASP A 434 17.10 27.60 -15.15
C ASP A 434 16.04 27.23 -16.22
N PRO A 435 14.78 27.71 -16.11
CA PRO A 435 13.74 27.42 -17.09
C PRO A 435 14.09 27.88 -18.52
N GLU A 436 14.98 28.87 -18.67
CA GLU A 436 15.39 29.40 -19.97
C GLU A 436 16.64 28.68 -20.53
N ASP A 437 17.40 27.98 -19.68
CA ASP A 437 18.61 27.25 -20.04
C ASP A 437 18.87 26.15 -19.01
N THR A 438 18.33 24.95 -19.25
CA THR A 438 18.36 23.84 -18.30
C THR A 438 19.77 23.33 -17.98
N THR A 439 20.81 23.82 -18.66
CA THR A 439 22.22 23.54 -18.36
C THR A 439 22.76 24.39 -17.20
N LYS A 440 22.02 25.41 -16.76
CA LYS A 440 22.37 26.32 -15.68
C LYS A 440 21.52 26.07 -14.43
N PRO A 441 22.04 26.38 -13.23
CA PRO A 441 21.26 26.33 -12.03
C PRO A 441 20.17 27.41 -12.02
N HIS A 442 19.03 27.12 -11.42
CA HIS A 442 17.94 28.06 -11.26
C HIS A 442 18.42 29.32 -10.50
N PRO A 443 18.09 30.55 -10.94
CA PRO A 443 18.64 31.79 -10.35
C PRO A 443 18.28 32.00 -8.88
N ILE A 444 17.17 31.41 -8.43
CA ILE A 444 16.72 31.42 -7.02
C ILE A 444 17.08 30.10 -6.32
N PHE A 445 16.52 28.98 -6.78
CA PHE A 445 16.61 27.68 -6.10
C PHE A 445 17.88 26.88 -6.39
N GLY A 446 18.77 27.33 -7.27
CA GLY A 446 20.07 26.70 -7.49
C GLY A 446 20.99 26.77 -6.26
N ASP A 447 20.78 27.73 -5.36
CA ASP A 447 21.49 27.84 -4.08
C ASP A 447 20.71 27.13 -2.96
N LYS A 448 21.30 26.08 -2.38
CA LYS A 448 20.65 25.30 -1.33
C LYS A 448 20.28 26.11 -0.10
N ARG A 449 21.01 27.19 0.22
CA ARG A 449 20.68 28.06 1.36
C ARG A 449 19.35 28.76 1.16
N VAL A 450 18.97 29.07 -0.08
CA VAL A 450 17.65 29.63 -0.41
C VAL A 450 16.57 28.57 -0.20
N ARG A 451 16.81 27.32 -0.63
CA ARG A 451 15.87 26.19 -0.41
C ARG A 451 15.65 25.94 1.09
N GLN A 452 16.73 25.88 1.86
CA GLN A 452 16.69 25.79 3.32
C GLN A 452 15.94 26.98 3.94
N ALA A 453 16.17 28.21 3.45
CA ALA A 453 15.46 29.40 3.93
C ALA A 453 13.95 29.34 3.67
N VAL A 454 13.52 28.83 2.51
CA VAL A 454 12.10 28.60 2.21
C VAL A 454 11.50 27.66 3.25
N LEU A 455 12.13 26.51 3.51
CA LEU A 455 11.62 25.52 4.46
C LEU A 455 11.57 26.05 5.90
N TYR A 456 12.63 26.71 6.37
CA TYR A 456 12.63 27.40 7.68
C TYR A 456 11.56 28.51 7.78
N GLY A 457 11.19 29.10 6.64
CA GLY A 457 10.18 30.15 6.53
C GLY A 457 8.74 29.63 6.57
N ILE A 458 8.51 28.32 6.45
CA ILE A 458 7.17 27.70 6.41
C ILE A 458 6.87 27.01 7.74
N ASN A 459 5.74 27.37 8.36
CA ASN A 459 5.24 26.67 9.54
C ASN A 459 4.38 25.48 9.11
N ARG A 460 5.02 24.31 8.99
CA ARG A 460 4.39 23.05 8.54
C ARG A 460 3.32 22.54 9.52
N GLU A 461 3.51 22.75 10.81
CA GLU A 461 2.50 22.48 11.85
C GLU A 461 1.24 23.33 11.66
N GLN A 462 1.40 24.62 11.31
CA GLN A 462 0.25 25.48 11.03
C GLN A 462 -0.49 25.03 9.76
N ILE A 463 0.21 24.52 8.75
CA ILE A 463 -0.41 23.92 7.56
C ILE A 463 -1.26 22.71 7.98
N SER A 464 -0.72 21.78 8.78
CA SER A 464 -1.46 20.61 9.29
C SER A 464 -2.73 21.04 10.03
N ASN A 465 -2.62 21.99 10.95
CA ASN A 465 -3.75 22.46 11.76
C ASN A 465 -4.88 23.11 10.92
N VAL A 466 -4.53 23.93 9.93
CA VAL A 466 -5.51 24.70 9.15
C VAL A 466 -6.12 23.88 8.02
N VAL A 467 -5.29 23.12 7.29
CA VAL A 467 -5.71 22.36 6.11
C VAL A 467 -6.33 21.03 6.55
N TYR A 468 -5.66 20.31 7.46
CA TYR A 468 -5.95 18.91 7.80
C TYR A 468 -6.45 18.71 9.24
N ALA A 469 -6.92 19.78 9.90
CA ALA A 469 -7.46 19.75 11.26
C ALA A 469 -6.49 19.16 12.32
N GLY A 470 -5.17 19.28 12.07
CA GLY A 470 -4.13 18.80 12.98
C GLY A 470 -3.84 17.31 12.89
N LEU A 471 -4.44 16.60 11.92
CA LEU A 471 -4.22 15.16 11.72
C LEU A 471 -3.07 14.84 10.77
N ALA A 472 -2.57 15.82 10.01
CA ALA A 472 -1.41 15.60 9.15
C ALA A 472 -0.11 15.71 9.95
N GLU A 473 0.87 14.88 9.62
CA GLU A 473 2.17 14.84 10.28
C GLU A 473 3.20 15.60 9.45
N VAL A 474 4.14 16.28 10.11
CA VAL A 474 5.27 16.90 9.42
C VAL A 474 6.25 15.81 8.97
N VAL A 475 6.67 15.89 7.71
CA VAL A 475 7.71 15.00 7.14
C VAL A 475 8.96 15.80 6.80
N ASP A 476 10.13 15.20 6.96
CA ASP A 476 11.42 15.85 6.66
C ASP A 476 12.14 15.28 5.43
N THR A 477 11.66 14.16 4.88
CA THR A 477 12.23 13.51 3.70
C THR A 477 11.15 13.14 2.69
N TRP A 478 11.55 12.45 1.62
CA TRP A 478 10.63 11.91 0.62
C TRP A 478 9.91 10.63 1.07
N ILE A 479 10.32 10.03 2.19
CA ILE A 479 9.65 8.86 2.78
C ILE A 479 8.98 9.20 4.12
N THR A 480 8.00 8.39 4.49
CA THR A 480 7.38 8.35 5.83
C THR A 480 7.82 7.10 6.59
N ASP A 481 7.34 6.96 7.83
CA ASP A 481 7.55 5.77 8.65
C ASP A 481 6.91 4.49 8.08
N LEU A 482 6.18 4.56 6.96
CA LEU A 482 5.72 3.38 6.23
C LEU A 482 6.80 2.75 5.33
N HIS A 483 7.93 3.43 5.09
CA HIS A 483 8.95 2.90 4.19
C HIS A 483 9.81 1.80 4.85
N GLN A 484 10.32 0.84 4.08
CA GLN A 484 11.20 -0.22 4.56
C GLN A 484 12.52 0.35 5.11
N MET A 485 13.02 1.42 4.50
CA MET A 485 14.24 2.11 4.92
C MET A 485 13.99 3.22 5.97
N ARG A 486 12.82 3.24 6.62
CA ARG A 486 12.48 4.24 7.65
C ARG A 486 13.50 4.32 8.78
N GLU A 487 14.15 3.21 9.13
CA GLU A 487 15.15 3.20 10.19
C GLU A 487 16.34 4.13 9.86
N ALA A 488 16.61 4.38 8.56
CA ALA A 488 17.68 5.28 8.13
C ALA A 488 17.40 6.75 8.44
N LEU A 489 16.13 7.11 8.66
CA LEU A 489 15.73 8.46 9.09
C LEU A 489 16.22 8.78 10.51
N LYS A 490 16.54 7.76 11.32
CA LYS A 490 17.02 7.93 12.70
C LYS A 490 18.52 8.23 12.78
N ALA A 491 19.23 8.22 11.66
CA ALA A 491 20.66 8.55 11.65
C ALA A 491 20.89 10.00 12.10
N PRO A 492 21.93 10.26 12.92
CA PRO A 492 22.13 11.56 13.58
C PRO A 492 22.41 12.72 12.61
N ASP A 493 22.86 12.41 11.39
CA ASP A 493 23.20 13.41 10.38
C ASP A 493 22.00 13.79 9.48
N VAL A 494 20.85 13.11 9.63
CA VAL A 494 19.59 13.49 8.97
C VAL A 494 19.09 14.78 9.58
N LYS A 495 18.83 15.80 8.74
CA LYS A 495 18.48 17.15 9.21
C LYS A 495 16.98 17.34 9.33
N HIS A 496 16.58 18.00 10.42
CA HIS A 496 15.20 18.43 10.67
C HIS A 496 15.08 19.97 10.60
N TYR A 497 13.99 20.46 10.03
CA TYR A 497 13.79 21.89 9.74
C TYR A 497 12.60 22.49 10.49
N GLU A 498 12.80 22.85 11.76
CA GLU A 498 11.76 23.55 12.54
C GLU A 498 11.42 24.92 11.97
N TYR A 499 10.20 25.42 12.20
CA TYR A 499 9.82 26.77 11.79
C TYR A 499 10.69 27.84 12.46
N ASN A 500 11.50 28.54 11.67
CA ASN A 500 12.41 29.58 12.16
C ASN A 500 12.62 30.70 11.13
N PRO A 501 11.73 31.71 11.11
CA PRO A 501 11.82 32.86 10.20
C PRO A 501 13.12 33.67 10.31
N ALA A 502 13.75 33.69 11.50
CA ALA A 502 15.02 34.40 11.70
C ALA A 502 16.16 33.69 10.99
N LYS A 503 16.23 32.35 11.10
CA LYS A 503 17.21 31.53 10.37
C LYS A 503 16.99 31.59 8.86
N ALA A 504 15.73 31.61 8.41
CA ALA A 504 15.40 31.81 7.00
C ALA A 504 16.01 33.12 6.45
N LYS A 505 15.81 34.25 7.15
CA LYS A 505 16.39 35.55 6.77
C LYS A 505 17.92 35.53 6.77
N ALA A 506 18.53 34.94 7.80
CA ALA A 506 19.99 34.83 7.89
C ALA A 506 20.58 34.04 6.71
N LEU A 507 19.97 32.91 6.33
CA LEU A 507 20.40 32.10 5.18
C LEU A 507 20.29 32.85 3.85
N LEU A 508 19.25 33.67 3.66
CA LEU A 508 19.11 34.53 2.48
C LEU A 508 20.23 35.58 2.42
N GLU A 509 20.54 36.21 3.55
CA GLU A 509 21.63 37.18 3.66
C GLU A 509 23.01 36.55 3.41
N GLU A 510 23.25 35.34 3.95
CA GLU A 510 24.45 34.55 3.66
C GLU A 510 24.55 34.14 2.18
N ALA A 511 23.42 33.90 1.52
CA ALA A 511 23.33 33.66 0.08
C ALA A 511 23.49 34.93 -0.77
N GLY A 512 23.71 36.09 -0.13
CA GLY A 512 23.99 37.37 -0.77
C GLY A 512 22.76 38.17 -1.16
N TRP A 513 21.56 37.76 -0.72
CA TRP A 513 20.35 38.53 -0.90
C TRP A 513 20.30 39.70 0.08
N LYS A 514 19.81 40.86 -0.38
CA LYS A 514 19.68 42.06 0.45
C LYS A 514 18.23 42.52 0.49
N LEU A 515 17.73 42.85 1.68
CA LEU A 515 16.38 43.35 1.83
C LEU A 515 16.26 44.76 1.22
N ASN A 516 15.35 44.94 0.28
CA ASN A 516 15.07 46.26 -0.32
C ASN A 516 14.05 47.05 0.50
N ASN A 517 13.79 48.30 0.08
CA ASN A 517 12.86 49.22 0.77
C ASN A 517 11.39 48.75 0.78
N ARG A 518 11.04 47.71 0.01
CA ARG A 518 9.71 47.10 -0.01
C ARG A 518 9.61 45.88 0.93
N GLY A 519 10.68 45.55 1.65
CA GLY A 519 10.74 44.38 2.50
C GLY A 519 10.88 43.07 1.72
N ILE A 520 11.36 43.12 0.48
CA ILE A 520 11.59 41.95 -0.38
C ILE A 520 13.10 41.82 -0.62
N TYR A 521 13.63 40.61 -0.54
CA TYR A 521 15.04 40.34 -0.82
C TYR A 521 15.37 40.55 -2.31
N GLU A 522 16.55 41.05 -2.61
CA GLU A 522 17.04 41.34 -3.97
C GLU A 522 18.51 40.96 -4.12
N LYS A 523 18.87 40.39 -5.27
CA LYS A 523 20.24 40.04 -5.65
C LYS A 523 20.42 40.32 -7.14
N ASP A 524 21.51 40.99 -7.50
CA ASP A 524 21.84 41.35 -8.90
C ASP A 524 20.70 42.08 -9.65
N GLY A 525 19.98 42.97 -8.95
CA GLY A 525 18.87 43.74 -9.50
C GLY A 525 17.57 42.96 -9.71
N LYS A 526 17.53 41.68 -9.32
CA LYS A 526 16.34 40.82 -9.36
C LYS A 526 15.81 40.61 -7.95
N THR A 527 14.52 40.90 -7.75
CA THR A 527 13.84 40.58 -6.50
C THR A 527 13.66 39.08 -6.37
N LEU A 528 13.68 38.56 -5.15
CA LEU A 528 13.37 37.17 -4.80
C LEU A 528 11.86 36.93 -4.96
N LYS A 529 11.44 36.86 -6.23
CA LYS A 529 10.08 36.62 -6.66
C LYS A 529 10.02 35.35 -7.50
N PHE A 530 9.05 34.49 -7.24
CA PHE A 530 8.82 33.27 -8.01
C PHE A 530 7.34 32.90 -8.07
N LYS A 531 6.99 32.06 -9.05
CA LYS A 531 5.65 31.48 -9.17
C LYS A 531 5.53 30.17 -8.41
N LEU A 532 4.45 30.04 -7.64
CA LEU A 532 4.04 28.79 -7.01
C LEU A 532 2.88 28.20 -7.81
N SER A 533 3.18 27.20 -8.63
CA SER A 533 2.20 26.51 -9.46
C SER A 533 1.45 25.44 -8.65
N LEU A 534 0.17 25.24 -8.95
CA LEU A 534 -0.63 24.14 -8.42
C LEU A 534 -1.73 23.73 -9.39
N ALA A 535 -2.17 22.49 -9.29
CA ALA A 535 -3.30 21.99 -10.07
C ALA A 535 -4.63 22.61 -9.60
N SER A 536 -5.52 22.91 -10.54
CA SER A 536 -6.90 23.29 -10.25
C SER A 536 -7.70 22.11 -9.68
N GLY A 537 -8.76 22.41 -8.94
CA GLY A 537 -9.70 21.39 -8.40
C GLY A 537 -9.45 20.96 -6.96
N SER A 538 -8.27 21.26 -6.37
CA SER A 538 -8.01 20.99 -4.95
C SER A 538 -8.19 22.24 -4.09
N GLY A 539 -9.21 22.25 -3.23
CA GLY A 539 -9.43 23.32 -2.25
C GLY A 539 -8.33 23.35 -1.17
N ASP A 540 -7.82 22.18 -0.79
CA ASP A 540 -6.76 22.05 0.21
C ASP A 540 -5.44 22.67 -0.31
N TYR A 541 -5.06 22.43 -1.58
CA TYR A 541 -3.86 23.05 -2.16
C TYR A 541 -3.98 24.55 -2.36
N GLN A 542 -5.17 25.06 -2.70
CA GLN A 542 -5.38 26.51 -2.76
C GLN A 542 -5.19 27.16 -1.38
N MET A 543 -5.77 26.56 -0.34
CA MET A 543 -5.60 27.04 1.03
C MET A 543 -4.14 26.97 1.48
N MET A 544 -3.47 25.85 1.22
CA MET A 544 -2.06 25.66 1.55
C MET A 544 -1.15 26.67 0.83
N ALA A 545 -1.35 26.91 -0.47
CA ALA A 545 -0.58 27.88 -1.24
C ALA A 545 -0.73 29.31 -0.70
N GLN A 546 -1.94 29.70 -0.27
CA GLN A 546 -2.19 31.02 0.36
C GLN A 546 -1.47 31.16 1.70
N ILE A 547 -1.47 30.10 2.52
CA ILE A 547 -0.76 30.06 3.80
C ILE A 547 0.75 30.19 3.56
N ILE A 548 1.32 29.42 2.64
CA ILE A 548 2.74 29.45 2.25
C ILE A 548 3.12 30.84 1.72
N GLN A 549 2.32 31.42 0.81
CA GLN A 549 2.53 32.79 0.31
C GLN A 549 2.60 33.80 1.45
N GLY A 550 1.67 33.71 2.41
CA GLY A 550 1.63 34.59 3.58
C GLY A 550 2.88 34.45 4.47
N MET A 551 3.34 33.23 4.72
CA MET A 551 4.53 32.94 5.52
C MET A 551 5.81 33.42 4.84
N LEU A 552 5.98 33.11 3.55
CA LEU A 552 7.16 33.49 2.78
C LEU A 552 7.28 35.00 2.58
N LYS A 553 6.14 35.71 2.50
CA LYS A 553 6.11 37.17 2.53
C LYS A 553 6.72 37.76 3.80
N GLN A 554 6.53 37.13 4.96
CA GLN A 554 7.09 37.61 6.24
C GLN A 554 8.61 37.43 6.33
N VAL A 555 9.17 36.52 5.53
CA VAL A 555 10.62 36.32 5.37
C VAL A 555 11.19 37.03 4.13
N GLY A 556 10.41 37.90 3.49
CA GLY A 556 10.87 38.79 2.43
C GLY A 556 10.94 38.15 1.05
N MET A 557 10.13 37.12 0.79
CA MET A 557 9.95 36.52 -0.53
C MET A 557 8.61 36.92 -1.13
N ASP A 558 8.56 37.17 -2.44
CA ASP A 558 7.32 37.46 -3.16
C ASP A 558 6.87 36.23 -3.95
N VAL A 559 5.71 35.67 -3.60
CA VAL A 559 5.20 34.42 -4.20
C VAL A 559 3.94 34.72 -4.98
N GLU A 560 3.94 34.39 -6.26
CA GLU A 560 2.77 34.52 -7.14
C GLU A 560 2.10 33.15 -7.31
N ILE A 561 0.85 33.00 -6.87
CA ILE A 561 0.10 31.73 -7.01
C ILE A 561 -0.37 31.60 -8.46
N ASP A 562 -0.03 30.50 -9.11
CA ASP A 562 -0.32 30.21 -10.52
C ASP A 562 -1.11 28.89 -10.64
N VAL A 563 -2.44 28.98 -10.76
CA VAL A 563 -3.31 27.81 -10.85
C VAL A 563 -3.39 27.33 -12.30
N LYS A 564 -3.06 26.06 -12.54
CA LYS A 564 -3.07 25.44 -13.88
C LYS A 564 -3.97 24.20 -13.92
N PRO A 565 -4.51 23.81 -15.09
CA PRO A 565 -5.12 22.49 -15.24
C PRO A 565 -4.15 21.37 -14.86
N ALA A 566 -4.63 20.32 -14.18
CA ALA A 566 -3.78 19.21 -13.73
C ALA A 566 -2.98 18.57 -14.88
N LEU A 567 -3.57 18.42 -16.07
CA LEU A 567 -2.89 17.86 -17.22
C LEU A 567 -1.62 18.65 -17.58
N VAL A 568 -1.71 19.99 -17.61
CA VAL A 568 -0.56 20.88 -17.90
C VAL A 568 0.56 20.69 -16.88
N ILE A 569 0.22 20.45 -15.61
CA ILE A 569 1.24 20.18 -14.58
C ILE A 569 2.00 18.89 -14.90
N TRP A 570 1.28 17.79 -15.13
CA TRP A 570 1.88 16.45 -15.25
C TRP A 570 2.50 16.16 -16.62
N THR A 571 1.98 16.73 -17.71
CA THR A 571 2.48 16.45 -19.07
C THR A 571 3.40 17.53 -19.62
N GLU A 572 3.42 18.72 -19.01
CA GLU A 572 4.22 19.84 -19.50
C GLU A 572 5.15 20.40 -18.42
N ALA A 573 4.62 20.88 -17.30
CA ALA A 573 5.42 21.60 -16.30
C ALA A 573 6.51 20.70 -15.70
N PHE A 574 6.14 19.53 -15.19
CA PHE A 574 7.09 18.60 -14.57
C PHE A 574 8.12 18.04 -15.56
N PRO A 575 7.74 17.42 -16.69
CA PRO A 575 8.71 16.84 -17.63
C PRO A 575 9.68 17.89 -18.21
N TYR A 576 9.18 19.08 -18.56
CA TYR A 576 10.02 20.09 -19.22
C TYR A 576 10.70 21.05 -18.24
N GLY A 577 10.43 20.95 -16.92
CA GLY A 577 10.94 21.91 -15.94
C GLY A 577 10.38 23.32 -16.14
N ASN A 578 9.16 23.46 -16.67
CA ASN A 578 8.55 24.76 -16.98
C ASN A 578 7.83 25.36 -15.76
N TYR A 579 8.54 25.48 -14.63
CA TYR A 579 8.05 26.04 -13.37
C TYR A 579 9.21 26.56 -12.50
N ASP A 580 8.90 27.48 -11.56
CA ASP A 580 9.85 27.87 -10.50
C ASP A 580 9.67 26.95 -9.28
N ALA A 581 8.46 26.96 -8.72
CA ALA A 581 8.03 26.11 -7.61
C ALA A 581 6.65 25.52 -7.90
N LEU A 582 6.39 24.31 -7.41
CA LEU A 582 5.15 23.59 -7.66
C LEU A 582 4.69 22.87 -6.39
N LEU A 583 3.47 23.18 -5.95
CA LEU A 583 2.82 22.50 -4.82
C LEU A 583 2.05 21.28 -5.34
N SER A 584 2.43 20.10 -4.86
CA SER A 584 1.80 18.83 -5.20
C SER A 584 1.98 17.81 -4.08
N GLY A 585 1.30 16.69 -4.18
CA GLY A 585 1.54 15.50 -3.38
C GLY A 585 1.65 14.29 -4.29
N TRP A 586 2.65 13.46 -4.04
CA TRP A 586 2.83 12.18 -4.74
C TRP A 586 3.39 11.16 -3.76
N GLY A 587 2.98 9.90 -3.92
CA GLY A 587 3.41 8.81 -3.06
C GLY A 587 4.58 8.02 -3.63
N TYR A 588 5.38 7.45 -2.75
CA TYR A 588 6.37 6.42 -3.06
C TYR A 588 5.84 5.04 -2.62
N GLY A 589 6.07 3.96 -3.36
CA GLY A 589 5.81 2.62 -2.82
C GLY A 589 6.64 2.36 -1.57
N VAL A 590 6.10 1.67 -0.56
CA VAL A 590 6.68 1.41 0.80
C VAL A 590 8.12 0.85 0.88
N SER A 591 8.77 0.62 -0.22
CA SER A 591 9.99 -0.14 -0.46
C SER A 591 10.49 0.17 -1.88
N ASP A 592 10.00 1.27 -2.47
CA ASP A 592 10.60 1.90 -3.63
C ASP A 592 12.04 2.31 -3.34
N GLU A 593 12.90 2.23 -4.35
CA GLU A 593 14.27 2.67 -4.21
C GLU A 593 14.40 4.17 -4.47
N ALA A 594 15.31 4.82 -3.74
CA ALA A 594 15.72 6.19 -4.02
C ALA A 594 16.19 6.37 -5.48
N ALA A 595 16.66 5.29 -6.12
CA ALA A 595 17.07 5.24 -7.53
C ALA A 595 15.94 5.57 -8.50
N ASN A 596 14.69 5.32 -8.12
CA ASN A 596 13.53 5.61 -8.96
C ASN A 596 13.24 7.12 -9.05
N TYR A 597 13.78 7.92 -8.12
CA TYR A 597 13.38 9.31 -7.92
C TYR A 597 14.53 10.31 -7.93
N TRP A 598 15.71 9.91 -7.50
CA TRP A 598 16.73 10.85 -7.02
C TRP A 598 18.10 10.71 -7.68
N THR A 599 18.23 9.90 -8.73
CA THR A 599 19.45 9.84 -9.53
C THR A 599 19.37 10.80 -10.72
N THR A 600 20.53 11.19 -11.25
CA THR A 600 20.63 12.12 -12.39
C THR A 600 19.97 11.57 -13.65
N ASP A 601 20.01 10.26 -13.90
CA ASP A 601 19.37 9.61 -15.06
C ASP A 601 17.83 9.61 -15.01
N GLN A 602 17.26 9.85 -13.83
CA GLN A 602 15.81 10.02 -13.64
C GLN A 602 15.33 11.45 -13.90
N ILE A 603 16.22 12.38 -14.28
CA ILE A 603 15.83 13.73 -14.71
C ILE A 603 15.23 13.62 -16.12
N PRO A 604 14.00 14.09 -16.35
CA PRO A 604 13.43 14.13 -17.69
C PRO A 604 14.31 14.91 -18.68
N SER A 605 14.63 14.23 -19.78
CA SER A 605 15.51 14.71 -20.85
C SER A 605 15.24 13.99 -22.18
N ASP A 606 15.80 14.48 -23.27
CA ASP A 606 15.70 13.78 -24.56
C ASP A 606 16.27 12.35 -24.51
N GLU A 607 17.28 12.09 -23.66
CA GLU A 607 17.94 10.77 -23.54
C GLU A 607 17.00 9.69 -22.98
N ASN A 608 16.08 10.08 -22.09
CA ASN A 608 15.08 9.18 -21.49
C ASN A 608 13.66 9.46 -22.00
N TYR A 609 13.52 10.10 -23.17
CA TYR A 609 12.24 10.44 -23.81
C TYR A 609 11.32 11.28 -22.91
N TRP A 610 11.90 12.19 -22.12
CA TRP A 610 11.22 13.01 -21.13
C TRP A 610 10.52 12.19 -20.02
N GLY A 611 11.03 10.98 -19.77
CA GLY A 611 10.61 10.11 -18.66
C GLY A 611 11.40 10.34 -17.37
N GLY A 612 11.12 9.54 -16.35
CA GLY A 612 11.72 9.67 -15.02
C GLY A 612 10.92 10.55 -14.06
N MET A 613 11.27 10.46 -12.76
CA MET A 613 10.51 11.11 -11.67
C MET A 613 11.30 12.25 -10.98
N ASN A 614 12.55 12.50 -11.36
CA ASN A 614 13.36 13.59 -10.79
C ASN A 614 13.00 14.94 -11.44
N TYR A 615 11.77 15.40 -11.22
CA TYR A 615 11.24 16.59 -11.89
C TYR A 615 11.91 17.90 -11.48
N THR A 616 12.61 17.91 -10.35
CA THR A 616 13.36 19.08 -9.86
C THR A 616 14.63 19.34 -10.67
N GLY A 617 15.11 18.33 -11.41
CA GLY A 617 16.40 18.40 -12.09
C GLY A 617 17.59 18.34 -11.13
N TRP A 618 17.44 17.73 -9.96
CA TRP A 618 18.53 17.58 -9.01
C TRP A 618 19.56 16.56 -9.51
N ALA A 619 20.78 17.03 -9.74
CA ALA A 619 21.92 16.19 -10.12
C ALA A 619 22.99 16.26 -9.02
N ASN A 620 23.38 15.12 -8.47
CA ASN A 620 24.42 15.03 -7.46
C ASN A 620 25.19 13.72 -7.61
N ALA A 621 26.46 13.81 -8.00
CA ALA A 621 27.30 12.65 -8.28
C ALA A 621 27.55 11.76 -7.05
N GLU A 622 27.69 12.35 -5.86
CA GLU A 622 27.86 11.55 -4.62
C GLU A 622 26.58 10.78 -4.31
N ASN A 623 25.42 11.41 -4.49
CA ASN A 623 24.13 10.75 -4.33
C ASN A 623 23.93 9.63 -5.35
N ASP A 624 24.27 9.86 -6.62
CA ASP A 624 24.22 8.84 -7.66
C ASP A 624 25.09 7.63 -7.30
N GLU A 625 26.30 7.84 -6.78
CA GLU A 625 27.17 6.74 -6.32
C GLU A 625 26.53 5.96 -5.15
N ILE A 626 25.99 6.66 -4.14
CA ILE A 626 25.35 6.05 -2.97
C ILE A 626 24.14 5.21 -3.39
N ILE A 627 23.23 5.81 -4.16
CA ILE A 627 21.97 5.19 -4.54
C ILE A 627 22.19 4.04 -5.53
N ASN A 628 23.09 4.19 -6.51
CA ASN A 628 23.40 3.09 -7.43
C ASN A 628 24.06 1.90 -6.73
N ALA A 629 24.84 2.14 -5.66
CA ALA A 629 25.34 1.09 -4.81
C ALA A 629 24.21 0.43 -3.99
N ALA A 630 23.32 1.24 -3.40
CA ALA A 630 22.17 0.75 -2.63
C ALA A 630 21.24 -0.10 -3.51
N ALA A 631 21.06 0.33 -4.77
CA ALA A 631 20.26 -0.33 -5.77
C ALA A 631 20.83 -1.69 -6.23
N LYS A 632 22.04 -2.09 -5.79
CA LYS A 632 22.66 -3.39 -6.07
C LYS A 632 23.03 -4.17 -4.80
N GLU A 633 22.75 -3.61 -3.63
CA GLU A 633 23.09 -4.22 -2.34
C GLU A 633 21.94 -5.12 -1.86
N LEU A 634 22.32 -6.34 -1.48
CA LEU A 634 21.41 -7.42 -1.09
C LEU A 634 21.46 -7.64 0.43
N ASP A 635 22.56 -7.23 1.09
CA ASP A 635 22.68 -7.26 2.54
C ASP A 635 21.87 -6.10 3.19
N PRO A 636 20.86 -6.39 4.04
CA PRO A 636 19.99 -5.36 4.60
C PRO A 636 20.73 -4.33 5.46
N GLU A 637 21.75 -4.73 6.23
CA GLU A 637 22.51 -3.82 7.09
C GLU A 637 23.37 -2.85 6.27
N ARG A 638 24.01 -3.33 5.21
CA ARG A 638 24.78 -2.47 4.29
C ARG A 638 23.89 -1.53 3.50
N LYS A 639 22.73 -2.01 3.03
CA LYS A 639 21.75 -1.18 2.33
C LYS A 639 21.22 -0.07 3.23
N GLN A 640 20.92 -0.40 4.49
CA GLN A 640 20.56 0.55 5.54
C GLN A 640 21.60 1.66 5.71
N ALA A 641 22.89 1.32 5.83
CA ALA A 641 23.96 2.32 5.94
C ALA A 641 24.08 3.24 4.70
N LEU A 642 23.78 2.75 3.50
CA LEU A 642 23.75 3.57 2.29
C LEU A 642 22.58 4.56 2.31
N TYR A 643 21.40 4.13 2.76
CA TYR A 643 20.24 5.00 2.93
C TYR A 643 20.46 6.09 3.99
N GLU A 644 21.17 5.79 5.08
CA GLU A 644 21.53 6.81 6.08
C GLU A 644 22.37 7.93 5.46
N ARG A 645 23.35 7.57 4.62
CA ARG A 645 24.16 8.55 3.86
C ARG A 645 23.32 9.33 2.85
N HIS A 646 22.43 8.65 2.13
CA HIS A 646 21.50 9.29 1.21
C HIS A 646 20.63 10.32 1.93
N PHE A 647 20.00 9.98 3.05
CA PHE A 647 19.13 10.92 3.77
C PHE A 647 19.90 12.08 4.41
N ALA A 648 21.12 11.86 4.90
CA ALA A 648 21.97 12.95 5.38
C ALA A 648 22.27 13.98 4.27
N LEU A 649 22.60 13.49 3.07
CA LEU A 649 22.87 14.35 1.90
C LEU A 649 21.58 15.00 1.36
N TRP A 650 20.52 14.22 1.21
CA TRP A 650 19.22 14.67 0.68
C TRP A 650 18.60 15.75 1.56
N THR A 651 18.65 15.60 2.89
CA THR A 651 18.12 16.60 3.83
C THR A 651 19.01 17.84 3.96
N ASP A 652 20.30 17.75 3.62
CA ASP A 652 21.15 18.94 3.49
C ASP A 652 20.88 19.71 2.19
N GLU A 653 20.78 19.00 1.07
CA GLU A 653 20.57 19.60 -0.24
C GLU A 653 19.11 20.04 -0.46
N LEU A 654 18.12 19.37 0.12
CA LEU A 654 16.69 19.65 -0.07
C LEU A 654 16.30 19.79 -1.56
N PRO A 655 16.41 18.70 -2.36
CA PRO A 655 16.00 18.76 -3.77
C PRO A 655 14.50 19.04 -3.92
N VAL A 656 13.70 18.52 -3.00
CA VAL A 656 12.28 18.85 -2.79
C VAL A 656 12.13 19.35 -1.36
N LEU A 657 11.10 20.17 -1.08
CA LEU A 657 10.76 20.59 0.28
C LEU A 657 9.54 19.81 0.80
N PRO A 658 9.74 18.84 1.71
CA PRO A 658 8.63 18.12 2.33
C PRO A 658 7.83 19.02 3.26
N LEU A 659 6.50 18.93 3.20
CA LEU A 659 5.60 19.70 4.06
C LEU A 659 4.97 18.80 5.11
N VAL A 660 3.89 18.12 4.75
CA VAL A 660 3.09 17.30 5.64
C VAL A 660 2.56 16.07 4.91
N VAL A 661 2.23 15.03 5.65
CA VAL A 661 1.51 13.86 5.15
C VAL A 661 0.19 13.73 5.90
N ALA A 662 -0.92 13.79 5.16
CA ALA A 662 -2.24 13.61 5.73
C ALA A 662 -2.64 12.13 5.70
N PRO A 663 -3.20 11.58 6.79
CA PRO A 663 -3.71 10.22 6.78
C PRO A 663 -4.92 10.12 5.85
N THR A 664 -5.09 8.94 5.26
CA THR A 664 -6.28 8.62 4.46
C THR A 664 -7.41 8.19 5.40
N PRO A 665 -8.54 8.93 5.42
CA PRO A 665 -9.67 8.52 6.23
C PRO A 665 -10.40 7.34 5.59
N HIS A 666 -10.73 6.37 6.43
CA HIS A 666 -11.62 5.27 6.11
C HIS A 666 -12.74 5.22 7.12
N PHE A 667 -13.87 4.64 6.74
CA PHE A 667 -14.93 4.35 7.68
C PHE A 667 -15.65 3.07 7.30
N ALA A 668 -16.27 2.44 8.29
CA ALA A 668 -17.20 1.35 8.10
C ALA A 668 -18.28 1.41 9.18
N LYS A 669 -19.51 0.99 8.84
CA LYS A 669 -20.55 0.78 9.82
C LYS A 669 -20.14 -0.34 10.77
N LYS A 670 -20.47 -0.20 12.05
CA LYS A 670 -20.08 -1.14 13.11
C LYS A 670 -20.59 -2.57 12.92
N TYR A 671 -21.63 -2.78 12.11
CA TYR A 671 -22.11 -4.12 11.77
C TYR A 671 -21.26 -4.82 10.71
N ILE A 672 -20.39 -4.10 9.99
CA ILE A 672 -19.41 -4.71 9.11
C ILE A 672 -18.23 -5.12 9.99
N LYS A 673 -18.11 -6.43 10.19
CA LYS A 673 -17.04 -7.05 10.98
C LYS A 673 -15.87 -7.42 10.09
N SER A 674 -14.71 -7.66 10.71
CA SER A 674 -13.43 -7.93 10.04
C SER A 674 -12.97 -6.83 9.08
N PHE A 675 -13.57 -5.62 9.13
CA PHE A 675 -13.10 -4.45 8.42
C PHE A 675 -11.79 -3.97 9.03
N ASN A 676 -10.75 -3.83 8.21
CA ASN A 676 -9.46 -3.33 8.62
C ASN A 676 -8.98 -2.24 7.65
N SER A 677 -8.36 -1.20 8.20
CA SER A 677 -7.88 -0.03 7.50
C SER A 677 -6.35 0.01 7.53
N GLY A 678 -5.71 -0.14 6.37
CA GLY A 678 -4.25 -0.13 6.23
C GLY A 678 -3.82 0.63 4.97
N TYR A 679 -2.56 1.06 4.92
CA TYR A 679 -2.07 1.94 3.86
C TYR A 679 -2.29 1.32 2.46
N ASP A 680 -1.77 0.10 2.26
CA ASP A 680 -1.83 -0.63 1.00
C ASP A 680 -3.07 -1.53 0.87
N ASN A 681 -3.87 -1.58 1.93
CA ASN A 681 -5.02 -2.46 2.04
C ASN A 681 -6.19 -2.10 1.09
N GLY A 682 -6.07 -1.02 0.30
CA GLY A 682 -7.12 -0.55 -0.61
C GLY A 682 -8.50 -0.46 0.07
N LEU A 683 -9.57 -0.50 -0.72
CA LEU A 683 -10.86 -1.02 -0.25
C LEU A 683 -10.88 -2.51 -0.62
N GLY A 684 -10.14 -3.38 0.07
CA GLY A 684 -10.04 -4.77 -0.42
C GLY A 684 -9.26 -5.75 0.43
N TRP A 685 -8.47 -5.27 1.39
CA TRP A 685 -7.71 -6.13 2.28
C TRP A 685 -8.61 -7.09 3.04
N ILE A 686 -8.33 -8.39 2.87
CA ILE A 686 -9.10 -9.52 3.39
C ILE A 686 -10.62 -9.32 3.25
N ILE A 687 -11.08 -8.65 2.18
CA ILE A 687 -12.50 -8.33 1.99
C ILE A 687 -13.37 -9.58 1.88
N GLN A 688 -12.77 -10.72 1.55
CA GLN A 688 -13.41 -12.04 1.63
C GLN A 688 -13.83 -12.41 3.06
N ASN A 689 -13.13 -11.93 4.07
CA ASN A 689 -13.42 -12.21 5.49
C ASN A 689 -14.45 -11.24 6.08
N TRP A 690 -14.79 -10.14 5.41
CA TRP A 690 -15.82 -9.22 5.93
C TRP A 690 -17.17 -9.93 5.99
N TYR A 691 -17.93 -9.68 7.06
CA TYR A 691 -19.29 -10.18 7.22
C TYR A 691 -20.19 -9.14 7.89
N ILE A 692 -21.50 -9.35 7.76
CA ILE A 692 -22.53 -8.46 8.30
C ILE A 692 -23.14 -9.11 9.55
N ASP A 693 -22.99 -8.45 10.69
CA ASP A 693 -23.55 -8.86 11.98
C ASP A 693 -24.63 -7.86 12.43
N ARG A 694 -25.91 -8.21 12.26
CA ARG A 694 -27.06 -7.30 12.40
C ARG A 694 -27.77 -7.37 13.74
#